data_AF-A0A7X6TPH6-F1
#
_entry.id   AF-A0A7X6TPH6-F1
#
_cell.length_a   1.000
_cell.length_b   1.000
_cell.length_c   1.000
_cell.angle_alpha   90.00
_cell.angle_beta   90.00
_cell.angle_gamma   90.00
#
_symmetry.space_group_name_H-M   'P 1'
#
loop_
_entity.id
_entity.type
_entity.pdbx_description
1 polymer ?
#
loop_
_entity_poly.entity_id
_entity_poly.type
_entity_poly.pdbx_seq_one_letter_code
_entity_poly.pdbx_strand_id
1 'polypeptide(L)'
;MAHEYLRQVGVPLAFVSNLAERMLFFAKRAGIPEQDDPEGIKSWQQTLLSYLNLPFSITAKKAVEQDIDGYYTQTFLRVYSNAGQTDEHSNPVERAMAQAFSDSNESVISTLKRSQQPYLMLNDGLLGIFIPGGDEREYEFRVDDEITIHKSGIEDEFLPINHVLAKEVKIKDRRSEQATTTRLWEDKRTNRLLFFSDAGRLKNSGYLNQAETLTLPPGRYICLSRFQPRDFEAEQLWDEPSLYLLGIDAHPDQEIIIKNGPACLTIQGESQPYICWNSPSKTSNEGIDIRYGQLKLIVQLSTGMNQLEEGHYQLQLSCRASTDKLVIPLEFDETGTSEIDLTDYIRQRKDWLPFGLRRLLVEMTRSGEKRAIIRSSIFYWHGLSAISSGMTLLCEQLPENLRLDLSENIKKTDDFKYQPESSYSKAFRLVFELSHNRYQNISWNVPGIFIEVESEPKHGKSSRVSRKAGDVETVSLLSNKQIYISANEPGTLSVGDWSLYVDFVSYPTKRLSASMLASRITSQDSSLTFVSDLTGTKITLLELRQPHFVENIESRLNTNQILLSFQTAKKLQGLRIAGEDVIFGTKINITIDDGIKSSEHCESSRVKIMSIPSNDDGYRSLITFELKDLDASAFVFRLDGKIGDVWGCLENEQQGIHAFGVFFADDGRYVNEGDFFGFLDELSDRQSLEILKRVQRLMLPRYSHQSWSQLSWLLSIWSHLVKRWKDRENEAMETLFELATLRPMVSTDPAWLSQYSVGAQLPKIFSQPVEEYKNINFESCDLSRAVRVAVEVNERYPNVFPDLIHVSVASAFENIAAMQNGAKPVGFNLKTYVEALKGTQNTFETRLKLENDSYSPNSGEWLGPAHLLSAKRALETMYERTLSGNERSRGNAIYLSRFLKQCYTSFNNGHLNGQSFRIEPSPKPFDENTPPEFAQRQENLRLLEHCLSVLAYYYRLAARQPERFEEFMTLLEKTEVPIVPSLTYLLQVGDALFAYYFLLWEFVLKEDD
;
A
#
# COMPACT_ATOMS: atom_id res chain seq x y z
N MET A 1 0.31 52.63 -0.65
CA MET A 1 0.89 53.38 0.49
C MET A 1 0.67 52.70 1.84
N ALA A 2 -0.56 52.46 2.32
CA ALA A 2 -0.78 51.86 3.65
C ALA A 2 -0.25 50.42 3.81
N HIS A 3 -0.31 49.59 2.76
CA HIS A 3 0.25 48.23 2.78
C HIS A 3 1.78 48.25 2.79
N GLU A 4 2.40 49.11 1.97
CA GLU A 4 3.85 49.32 1.97
C GLU A 4 4.37 49.86 3.31
N TYR A 5 3.62 50.79 3.92
CA TYR A 5 3.92 51.30 5.26
C TYR A 5 3.83 50.19 6.33
N LEU A 6 2.81 49.34 6.29
CA LEU A 6 2.71 48.21 7.23
C LEU A 6 3.80 47.14 7.00
N ARG A 7 4.23 46.94 5.76
CA ARG A 7 5.37 46.07 5.40
C ARG A 7 6.70 46.60 5.96
N GLN A 8 6.86 47.93 6.00
CA GLN A 8 8.03 48.60 6.54
C GLN A 8 8.03 48.71 8.08
N VAL A 9 6.87 48.95 8.70
CA VAL A 9 6.74 49.23 10.15
C VAL A 9 6.54 47.95 10.99
N GLY A 10 5.97 46.88 10.40
CA GLY A 10 5.76 45.61 11.09
C GLY A 10 4.69 45.64 12.20
N VAL A 11 4.70 44.63 13.07
CA VAL A 11 3.82 44.52 14.23
C VAL A 11 4.31 45.49 15.30
N PRO A 12 3.47 46.43 15.78
CA PRO A 12 3.88 47.34 16.83
C PRO A 12 4.25 46.58 18.11
N LEU A 13 5.36 46.94 18.77
CA LEU A 13 5.90 46.25 19.95
C LEU A 13 4.86 46.00 21.06
N ALA A 14 3.92 46.93 21.24
CA ALA A 14 2.84 46.80 22.24
C ALA A 14 1.91 45.59 22.01
N PHE A 15 1.88 45.01 20.81
CA PHE A 15 1.05 43.84 20.48
C PHE A 15 1.85 42.53 20.35
N VAL A 16 3.18 42.57 20.49
CA VAL A 16 4.05 41.40 20.28
C VAL A 16 3.87 40.34 21.37
N SER A 17 3.73 40.75 22.64
CA SER A 17 3.45 39.81 23.75
C SER A 17 2.11 39.10 23.57
N ASN A 18 1.06 39.84 23.22
CA ASN A 18 -0.27 39.28 22.91
C ASN A 18 -0.21 38.32 21.71
N LEU A 19 0.56 38.67 20.67
CA LEU A 19 0.80 37.77 19.54
C LEU A 19 1.46 36.46 19.99
N ALA A 20 2.48 36.54 20.85
CA ALA A 20 3.17 35.35 21.38
C ALA A 20 2.25 34.47 22.26
N GLU A 21 1.37 35.06 23.09
CA GLU A 21 0.34 34.30 23.83
C GLU A 21 -0.60 33.55 22.89
N ARG A 22 -1.06 34.19 21.81
CA ARG A 22 -1.92 33.57 20.80
C ARG A 22 -1.18 32.46 20.05
N MET A 23 0.10 32.66 19.73
CA MET A 23 0.96 31.64 19.13
C MET A 23 1.16 30.44 20.05
N LEU A 24 1.38 30.65 21.36
CA LEU A 24 1.46 29.60 22.38
C LEU A 24 0.16 28.80 22.48
N PHE A 25 -0.99 29.47 22.53
CA PHE A 25 -2.30 28.80 22.56
C PHE A 25 -2.56 28.01 21.28
N PHE A 26 -2.23 28.58 20.12
CA PHE A 26 -2.37 27.91 18.83
C PHE A 26 -1.43 26.71 18.72
N ALA A 27 -0.17 26.83 19.16
CA ALA A 27 0.83 25.78 19.19
C ALA A 27 0.42 24.58 20.06
N LYS A 28 -0.31 24.79 21.17
CA LYS A 28 -0.88 23.68 21.98
C LYS A 28 -1.85 22.81 21.20
N ARG A 29 -2.57 23.40 20.25
CA ARG A 29 -3.63 22.72 19.48
C ARG A 29 -3.11 22.18 18.15
N ALA A 30 -2.38 23.01 17.40
CA ALA A 30 -1.87 22.67 16.07
C ALA A 30 -0.52 21.92 16.13
N GLY A 31 0.30 22.21 17.14
CA GLY A 31 1.73 21.91 17.17
C GLY A 31 2.56 23.08 16.65
N ILE A 32 3.89 22.98 16.73
CA ILE A 32 4.86 23.95 16.22
C ILE A 32 5.46 23.50 14.88
N PRO A 33 5.59 24.40 13.89
CA PRO A 33 6.24 24.08 12.63
C PRO A 33 7.75 23.92 12.83
N GLU A 34 8.40 23.28 11.86
CA GLU A 34 9.84 23.14 11.85
C GLU A 34 10.54 24.45 11.48
N GLN A 35 11.57 24.81 12.24
CA GLN A 35 12.34 26.03 12.02
C GLN A 35 13.12 25.99 10.69
N ASP A 36 13.49 24.80 10.25
CA ASP A 36 14.16 24.46 9.01
C ASP A 36 13.20 24.17 7.84
N ASP A 37 11.89 24.37 8.01
CA ASP A 37 10.87 24.28 6.96
C ASP A 37 10.23 25.66 6.68
N PRO A 38 10.81 26.47 5.77
CA PRO A 38 10.27 27.80 5.44
C PRO A 38 8.81 27.75 5.00
N GLU A 39 8.42 26.72 4.26
CA GLU A 39 7.05 26.60 3.76
C GLU A 39 6.08 26.12 4.84
N GLY A 40 6.51 25.22 5.73
CA GLY A 40 5.75 24.80 6.91
C GLY A 40 5.48 25.98 7.85
N ILE A 41 6.45 26.89 7.99
CA ILE A 41 6.27 28.16 8.73
C ILE A 41 5.20 29.03 8.07
N LYS A 42 5.24 29.19 6.74
CA LYS A 42 4.24 29.98 5.98
C LYS A 42 2.84 29.39 6.14
N SER A 43 2.68 28.07 6.00
CA SER A 43 1.40 27.38 6.16
C SER A 43 0.84 27.50 7.59
N TRP A 44 1.70 27.34 8.59
CA TRP A 44 1.32 27.51 9.99
C TRP A 44 0.87 28.94 10.30
N GLN A 45 1.59 29.94 9.76
CA GLN A 45 1.22 31.35 9.91
C GLN A 45 -0.10 31.69 9.22
N GLN A 46 -0.34 31.18 8.00
CA GLN A 46 -1.62 31.33 7.31
C GLN A 46 -2.78 30.76 8.14
N THR A 47 -2.56 29.59 8.75
CA THR A 47 -3.54 29.00 9.66
C THR A 47 -3.73 29.86 10.92
N LEU A 48 -2.66 30.36 11.53
CA LEU A 48 -2.72 31.26 12.69
C LEU A 48 -3.56 32.52 12.40
N LEU A 49 -3.45 33.11 11.19
CA LEU A 49 -4.22 34.30 10.81
C LEU A 49 -5.74 34.10 10.91
N SER A 50 -6.23 32.88 10.71
CA SER A 50 -7.66 32.54 10.88
C SER A 50 -8.10 32.55 12.37
N TYR A 51 -7.15 32.39 13.29
CA TYR A 51 -7.37 32.42 14.74
C TYR A 51 -7.14 33.79 15.38
N LEU A 52 -6.44 34.70 14.69
CA LEU A 52 -6.27 36.09 15.14
C LEU A 52 -7.58 36.86 14.92
N ASN A 53 -8.54 36.63 15.80
CA ASN A 53 -9.85 37.28 15.84
C ASN A 53 -9.90 38.33 16.96
N LEU A 54 -10.92 39.20 16.93
CA LEU A 54 -11.14 40.19 17.97
C LEU A 54 -11.17 39.50 19.36
N PRO A 55 -10.50 40.06 20.39
CA PRO A 55 -10.01 41.44 20.48
C PRO A 55 -8.57 41.70 19.95
N PHE A 56 -7.97 40.80 19.16
CA PHE A 56 -6.64 41.06 18.56
C PHE A 56 -6.67 42.23 17.56
N SER A 57 -5.61 43.04 17.54
CA SER A 57 -5.53 44.24 16.70
C SER A 57 -5.56 43.89 15.20
N ILE A 58 -6.47 44.52 14.45
CA ILE A 58 -6.58 44.38 12.99
C ILE A 58 -5.27 44.83 12.31
N THR A 59 -4.63 45.86 12.82
CA THR A 59 -3.35 46.37 12.30
C THR A 59 -2.22 45.36 12.50
N ALA A 60 -2.14 44.76 13.69
CA ALA A 60 -1.15 43.71 13.97
C ALA A 60 -1.42 42.45 13.13
N LYS A 61 -2.69 42.08 12.94
CA LYS A 61 -3.08 40.97 12.05
C LYS A 61 -2.62 41.19 10.62
N LYS A 62 -2.87 42.37 10.06
CA LYS A 62 -2.42 42.75 8.71
C LYS A 62 -0.90 42.77 8.60
N ALA A 63 -0.18 43.18 9.65
CA ALA A 63 1.29 43.14 9.64
C ALA A 63 1.83 41.69 9.62
N VAL A 64 1.20 40.75 10.33
CA VAL A 64 1.53 39.31 10.25
C VAL A 64 1.13 38.73 8.89
N GLU A 65 0.01 39.16 8.31
CA GLU A 65 -0.43 38.72 6.97
C GLU A 65 0.55 39.14 5.86
N GLN A 66 1.18 40.31 6.01
CA GLN A 66 2.18 40.82 5.06
C GLN A 66 3.61 40.29 5.33
N ASP A 67 3.82 39.53 6.39
CA ASP A 67 5.10 38.89 6.72
C ASP A 67 5.28 37.60 5.93
N ILE A 68 5.61 37.73 4.63
CA ILE A 68 5.73 36.63 3.66
C ILE A 68 6.78 35.59 4.09
N ASP A 69 7.82 36.00 4.82
CA ASP A 69 8.92 35.13 5.25
C ASP A 69 8.72 34.52 6.64
N GLY A 70 7.67 34.92 7.34
CA GLY A 70 7.31 34.43 8.66
C GLY A 70 8.31 34.79 9.76
N TYR A 71 8.87 35.99 9.71
CA TYR A 71 9.77 36.55 10.72
C TYR A 71 9.23 36.43 12.16
N TYR A 72 7.94 36.75 12.40
CA TYR A 72 7.38 36.67 13.76
C TYR A 72 7.27 35.23 14.24
N THR A 73 6.84 34.32 13.36
CA THR A 73 6.75 32.89 13.67
C THR A 73 8.14 32.31 13.96
N GLN A 74 9.16 32.71 13.21
CA GLN A 74 10.55 32.30 13.44
C GLN A 74 11.12 32.84 14.75
N THR A 75 10.82 34.10 15.06
CA THR A 75 11.22 34.72 16.32
C THR A 75 10.61 33.96 17.50
N PHE A 76 9.34 33.60 17.40
CA PHE A 76 8.65 32.77 18.38
C PHE A 76 9.30 31.38 18.54
N LEU A 77 9.62 30.69 17.44
CA LEU A 77 10.31 29.39 17.48
C LEU A 77 11.70 29.46 18.11
N ARG A 78 12.44 30.56 17.88
CA ARG A 78 13.77 30.78 18.48
C ARG A 78 13.69 31.00 19.99
N VAL A 79 12.73 31.79 20.44
CA VAL A 79 12.47 31.97 21.89
C VAL A 79 12.05 30.64 22.51
N TYR A 80 11.21 29.86 21.82
CA TYR A 80 10.82 28.53 22.25
C TYR A 80 12.00 27.55 22.34
N SER A 81 12.89 27.50 21.33
CA SER A 81 14.05 26.62 21.33
C SER A 81 15.04 26.94 22.47
N ASN A 82 15.07 28.20 22.91
CA ASN A 82 15.86 28.66 24.04
C ASN A 82 15.09 28.56 25.38
N ALA A 83 14.08 27.68 25.46
CA ALA A 83 13.26 27.46 26.65
C ALA A 83 12.59 28.73 27.22
N GLY A 84 12.26 29.69 26.34
CA GLY A 84 11.66 30.96 26.74
C GLY A 84 12.67 32.02 27.20
N GLN A 85 13.98 31.74 27.14
CA GLN A 85 15.03 32.66 27.55
C GLN A 85 15.58 33.48 26.37
N THR A 86 16.07 34.68 26.69
CA THR A 86 16.68 35.61 25.72
C THR A 86 18.05 36.06 26.21
N ASP A 87 19.04 36.14 25.33
CA ASP A 87 20.36 36.69 25.61
C ASP A 87 20.33 38.23 25.78
N GLU A 88 21.36 38.81 26.40
CA GLU A 88 21.50 40.28 26.56
C GLU A 88 21.52 41.04 25.22
N HIS A 89 21.89 40.37 24.13
CA HIS A 89 21.93 40.92 22.75
C HIS A 89 20.68 40.61 21.92
N SER A 90 19.60 40.17 22.55
CA SER A 90 18.32 39.85 21.88
C SER A 90 17.59 41.11 21.43
N ASN A 91 16.93 41.02 20.27
CA ASN A 91 16.21 42.16 19.72
C ASN A 91 14.95 42.48 20.59
N PRO A 92 14.37 43.69 20.46
CA PRO A 92 13.20 44.08 21.28
C PRO A 92 11.97 43.18 21.08
N VAL A 93 11.81 42.56 19.90
CA VAL A 93 10.69 41.66 19.58
C VAL A 93 10.87 40.32 20.30
N GLU A 94 12.06 39.73 20.29
CA GLU A 94 12.42 38.51 21.03
C GLU A 94 12.16 38.69 22.53
N ARG A 95 12.59 39.81 23.10
CA ARG A 95 12.34 40.15 24.51
C ARG A 95 10.85 40.30 24.82
N ALA A 96 10.08 40.91 23.93
CA ALA A 96 8.63 41.04 24.10
C ALA A 96 7.89 39.70 23.96
N MET A 97 8.35 38.80 23.07
CA MET A 97 7.78 37.46 22.94
C MET A 97 8.11 36.58 24.14
N ALA A 98 9.32 36.68 24.70
CA ALA A 98 9.76 35.92 25.87
C ALA A 98 8.89 36.19 27.12
N GLN A 99 8.34 37.40 27.27
CA GLN A 99 7.40 37.72 28.35
C GLN A 99 6.20 36.77 28.39
N ALA A 100 5.66 36.40 27.23
CA ALA A 100 4.53 35.46 27.14
C ALA A 100 4.88 34.03 27.59
N PHE A 101 6.16 33.63 27.52
CA PHE A 101 6.62 32.34 28.02
C PHE A 101 6.78 32.36 29.54
N SER A 102 7.29 33.46 30.10
CA SER A 102 7.42 33.66 31.56
C SER A 102 6.08 33.67 32.29
N ASP A 103 5.03 34.18 31.65
CA ASP A 103 3.66 34.22 32.20
C ASP A 103 2.94 32.86 32.10
N SER A 104 3.55 31.86 31.43
CA SER A 104 2.99 30.53 31.21
C SER A 104 3.68 29.47 32.09
N ASN A 105 2.92 28.59 32.76
CA ASN A 105 3.49 27.55 33.65
C ASN A 105 4.60 26.73 32.96
N GLU A 106 5.76 26.55 33.59
CA GLU A 106 6.97 25.85 33.07
C GLU A 106 6.69 24.46 32.45
N SER A 107 5.69 23.73 32.94
CA SER A 107 5.27 22.43 32.37
C SER A 107 4.77 22.48 30.91
N VAL A 108 4.42 23.66 30.40
CA VAL A 108 3.85 23.87 29.05
C VAL A 108 4.94 23.94 27.98
N ILE A 109 6.15 24.40 28.34
CA ILE A 109 7.25 24.62 27.38
C ILE A 109 7.85 23.29 26.93
N SER A 110 7.88 22.28 27.80
CA SER A 110 8.44 20.95 27.54
C SER A 110 7.52 19.99 26.76
N THR A 111 6.29 20.39 26.41
CA THR A 111 5.25 19.48 25.91
C THR A 111 4.61 19.86 24.56
N LEU A 112 5.09 20.91 23.87
CA LEU A 112 4.55 21.28 22.56
C LEU A 112 4.95 20.27 21.47
N LYS A 113 3.95 19.79 20.74
CA LYS A 113 4.07 18.77 19.69
C LYS A 113 4.46 19.39 18.34
N ARG A 114 4.98 18.60 17.40
CA ARG A 114 5.20 19.00 16.00
C ARG A 114 3.86 19.34 15.32
N SER A 115 3.86 20.37 14.49
CA SER A 115 2.74 20.67 13.58
C SER A 115 2.66 19.59 12.51
N GLN A 116 1.49 18.99 12.35
CA GLN A 116 1.24 17.91 11.40
C GLN A 116 0.20 18.32 10.34
N GLN A 117 0.24 19.57 9.90
CA GLN A 117 -0.75 20.11 8.97
C GLN A 117 -0.65 19.44 7.59
N PRO A 118 -1.68 18.70 7.14
CA PRO A 118 -1.67 18.12 5.80
C PRO A 118 -1.79 19.21 4.73
N TYR A 119 -1.23 18.95 3.55
CA TYR A 119 -1.24 19.90 2.43
C TYR A 119 -1.34 19.19 1.08
N LEU A 120 -1.74 19.93 0.05
CA LEU A 120 -1.82 19.42 -1.31
C LEU A 120 -0.44 19.38 -1.97
N MET A 121 -0.15 18.23 -2.58
CA MET A 121 1.11 17.96 -3.23
C MET A 121 0.90 17.20 -4.55
N LEU A 122 1.75 17.49 -5.51
CA LEU A 122 1.94 16.71 -6.72
C LEU A 122 3.14 15.78 -6.50
N ASN A 123 2.91 14.48 -6.56
CA ASN A 123 3.95 13.46 -6.41
C ASN A 123 3.76 12.37 -7.47
N ASP A 124 4.83 11.98 -8.16
CA ASP A 124 4.80 10.99 -9.24
C ASP A 124 3.69 11.23 -10.29
N GLY A 125 3.46 12.49 -10.66
CA GLY A 125 2.39 12.88 -11.60
C GLY A 125 0.96 12.72 -11.06
N LEU A 126 0.80 12.40 -9.77
CA LEU A 126 -0.48 12.29 -9.07
C LEU A 126 -0.69 13.48 -8.14
N LEU A 127 -1.87 14.09 -8.22
CA LEU A 127 -2.30 15.09 -7.24
C LEU A 127 -2.83 14.38 -5.99
N GLY A 128 -2.39 14.80 -4.81
CA GLY A 128 -2.78 14.17 -3.56
C GLY A 128 -2.60 15.06 -2.33
N ILE A 129 -2.88 14.50 -1.17
CA ILE A 129 -2.71 15.11 0.15
C ILE A 129 -1.51 14.45 0.83
N PHE A 130 -0.49 15.25 1.14
CA PHE A 130 0.60 14.84 2.01
C PHE A 130 0.18 14.98 3.47
N ILE A 131 0.38 13.94 4.27
CA ILE A 131 0.06 13.85 5.68
C ILE A 131 1.35 13.66 6.46
N PRO A 132 1.79 14.66 7.23
CA PRO A 132 3.01 14.54 8.02
C PRO A 132 2.84 13.51 9.15
N GLY A 133 3.83 12.62 9.28
CA GLY A 133 3.93 11.61 10.33
C GLY A 133 4.17 12.19 11.71
N GLY A 134 3.71 11.48 12.74
CA GLY A 134 3.94 11.79 14.14
C GLY A 134 2.90 11.17 15.07
N ASP A 135 2.15 11.99 15.80
CA ASP A 135 1.07 11.50 16.67
C ASP A 135 -0.18 11.12 15.85
N GLU A 136 -0.94 10.12 16.34
CA GLU A 136 -2.23 9.73 15.78
C GLU A 136 -3.26 10.88 15.90
N ARG A 137 -3.66 11.42 14.74
CA ARG A 137 -4.72 12.43 14.56
C ARG A 137 -5.73 11.93 13.53
N GLU A 138 -6.96 12.41 13.63
CA GLU A 138 -8.00 12.10 12.65
C GLU A 138 -8.32 13.33 11.80
N TYR A 139 -8.21 13.17 10.48
CA TYR A 139 -8.52 14.18 9.49
C TYR A 139 -9.77 13.77 8.70
N GLU A 140 -10.67 14.72 8.47
CA GLU A 140 -11.77 14.63 7.52
C GLU A 140 -11.30 15.32 6.23
N PHE A 141 -11.11 14.56 5.16
CA PHE A 141 -10.81 15.08 3.83
C PHE A 141 -12.10 15.09 3.02
N ARG A 142 -12.49 16.26 2.53
CA ARG A 142 -13.61 16.42 1.61
C ARG A 142 -13.07 16.80 0.24
N VAL A 143 -13.22 15.91 -0.72
CA VAL A 143 -12.87 16.15 -2.12
C VAL A 143 -14.18 16.26 -2.88
N ASP A 144 -14.50 17.46 -3.35
CA ASP A 144 -15.82 17.79 -3.89
C ASP A 144 -16.96 17.36 -2.94
N ASP A 145 -17.77 16.36 -3.33
CA ASP A 145 -18.90 15.84 -2.55
C ASP A 145 -18.53 14.62 -1.67
N GLU A 146 -17.33 14.06 -1.84
CA GLU A 146 -16.89 12.85 -1.12
C GLU A 146 -16.16 13.22 0.16
N ILE A 147 -16.48 12.51 1.25
CA ILE A 147 -15.85 12.69 2.56
C ILE A 147 -15.15 11.40 2.95
N THR A 148 -13.85 11.49 3.21
CA THR A 148 -13.03 10.40 3.75
C THR A 148 -12.50 10.79 5.12
N ILE A 149 -12.40 9.81 6.02
CA ILE A 149 -11.81 9.99 7.34
C ILE A 149 -10.50 9.22 7.37
N HIS A 150 -9.42 9.94 7.59
CA HIS A 150 -8.08 9.37 7.65
C HIS A 150 -7.51 9.49 9.05
N LYS A 151 -6.76 8.47 9.48
CA LYS A 151 -5.99 8.52 10.73
C LYS A 151 -4.51 8.61 10.37
N SER A 152 -3.85 9.69 10.78
CA SER A 152 -2.41 9.83 10.56
C SER A 152 -1.65 8.79 11.37
N GLY A 153 -0.65 8.17 10.75
CA GLY A 153 0.30 7.29 11.41
C GLY A 153 1.51 8.03 11.98
N ILE A 154 2.49 7.23 12.38
CA ILE A 154 3.82 7.71 12.78
C ILE A 154 4.61 8.22 11.57
N GLU A 155 4.32 7.68 10.39
CA GLU A 155 5.02 7.96 9.14
C GLU A 155 4.38 9.04 8.27
N ASP A 156 5.21 9.69 7.46
CA ASP A 156 4.73 10.56 6.40
C ASP A 156 3.99 9.72 5.35
N GLU A 157 2.82 10.18 4.91
CA GLU A 157 1.96 9.46 3.96
C GLU A 157 1.49 10.37 2.84
N PHE A 158 1.44 9.84 1.61
CA PHE A 158 0.86 10.51 0.46
C PHE A 158 -0.43 9.82 0.03
N LEU A 159 -1.55 10.55 0.13
CA LEU A 159 -2.87 10.08 -0.31
C LEU A 159 -3.24 10.69 -1.67
N PRO A 160 -3.18 9.95 -2.77
CA PRO A 160 -3.59 10.46 -4.07
C PRO A 160 -5.09 10.73 -4.09
N ILE A 161 -5.49 11.81 -4.77
CA ILE A 161 -6.89 12.16 -4.99
C ILE A 161 -7.41 11.36 -6.20
N ASN A 162 -8.49 10.61 -5.98
CA ASN A 162 -9.07 9.73 -7.00
C ASN A 162 -9.74 10.50 -8.15
N HIS A 163 -10.28 11.68 -7.87
CA HIS A 163 -10.85 12.57 -8.88
C HIS A 163 -9.77 13.37 -9.61
N VAL A 164 -9.44 12.95 -10.83
CA VAL A 164 -8.44 13.59 -11.71
C VAL A 164 -8.68 15.10 -11.87
N LEU A 165 -9.95 15.51 -11.94
CA LEU A 165 -10.38 16.91 -12.03
C LEU A 165 -11.19 17.38 -10.82
N ALA A 166 -10.74 17.01 -9.61
CA ALA A 166 -11.33 17.53 -8.37
C ALA A 166 -11.40 19.07 -8.41
N LYS A 167 -12.54 19.64 -8.02
CA LYS A 167 -12.73 21.10 -8.03
C LYS A 167 -12.23 21.74 -6.74
N GLU A 168 -12.51 21.10 -5.62
CA GLU A 168 -12.21 21.63 -4.29
C GLU A 168 -11.77 20.50 -3.35
N VAL A 169 -10.75 20.79 -2.55
CA VAL A 169 -10.32 19.91 -1.45
C VAL A 169 -10.39 20.69 -0.15
N LYS A 170 -11.07 20.13 0.83
CA LYS A 170 -11.17 20.66 2.18
C LYS A 170 -10.59 19.65 3.17
N ILE A 171 -9.53 20.04 3.85
CA ILE A 171 -8.85 19.26 4.88
C ILE A 171 -9.31 19.79 6.23
N LYS A 172 -9.93 18.94 7.06
CA LYS A 172 -10.40 19.33 8.39
C LYS A 172 -9.84 18.42 9.48
N ASP A 173 -9.19 18.98 10.49
CA ASP A 173 -8.82 18.23 11.71
C ASP A 173 -10.03 18.11 12.63
N ARG A 174 -10.40 16.87 12.97
CA ARG A 174 -11.59 16.59 13.80
C ARG A 174 -11.43 17.05 15.24
N ARG A 175 -10.21 17.10 15.78
CA ARG A 175 -9.93 17.60 17.14
C ARG A 175 -9.83 19.12 17.16
N SER A 176 -9.25 19.72 16.12
CA SER A 176 -8.91 21.13 16.15
C SER A 176 -9.91 22.08 15.45
N GLU A 177 -11.01 21.57 14.90
CA GLU A 177 -11.96 22.33 14.06
C GLU A 177 -11.30 23.10 12.89
N GLN A 178 -9.98 22.96 12.71
CA GLN A 178 -9.20 23.60 11.67
C GLN A 178 -9.66 23.03 10.35
N ALA A 179 -10.01 23.89 9.40
CA ALA A 179 -10.32 23.48 8.06
C ALA A 179 -9.58 24.38 7.06
N THR A 180 -8.80 23.77 6.18
CA THR A 180 -8.19 24.44 5.04
C THR A 180 -8.96 24.02 3.79
N THR A 181 -9.41 24.99 3.01
CA THR A 181 -10.11 24.73 1.75
C THR A 181 -9.26 25.28 0.60
N THR A 182 -9.01 24.45 -0.40
CA THR A 182 -8.20 24.79 -1.56
C THR A 182 -8.95 24.45 -2.84
N ARG A 183 -9.02 25.41 -3.77
CA ARG A 183 -9.61 25.21 -5.09
C ARG A 183 -8.55 24.70 -6.05
N LEU A 184 -8.93 23.71 -6.85
CA LEU A 184 -8.11 23.05 -7.85
C LEU A 184 -8.65 23.41 -9.24
N TRP A 185 -9.40 22.51 -9.87
CA TRP A 185 -9.99 22.72 -11.18
C TRP A 185 -11.36 23.39 -11.04
N GLU A 186 -11.41 24.73 -11.08
CA GLU A 186 -12.68 25.47 -10.92
C GLU A 186 -13.79 25.00 -11.88
N ASP A 187 -13.41 24.54 -13.08
CA ASP A 187 -14.29 23.91 -14.05
C ASP A 187 -13.55 22.84 -14.90
N LYS A 188 -14.30 22.17 -15.79
CA LYS A 188 -13.77 21.13 -16.70
C LYS A 188 -13.14 21.70 -17.97
N ARG A 189 -12.91 23.01 -18.08
CA ARG A 189 -12.40 23.62 -19.32
C ARG A 189 -10.96 23.19 -19.58
N THR A 190 -10.60 23.14 -20.86
CA THR A 190 -9.28 22.68 -21.32
C THR A 190 -8.21 23.78 -21.32
N ASN A 191 -8.48 24.95 -20.72
CA ASN A 191 -7.57 26.10 -20.70
C ASN A 191 -6.97 26.39 -19.31
N ARG A 192 -7.05 25.43 -18.38
CA ARG A 192 -6.63 25.58 -16.97
C ARG A 192 -5.24 25.01 -16.72
N LEU A 193 -4.53 25.61 -15.75
CA LEU A 193 -3.22 25.17 -15.27
C LEU A 193 -3.15 25.25 -13.73
N LEU A 194 -2.37 24.34 -13.13
CA LEU A 194 -2.02 24.34 -11.70
C LEU A 194 -0.50 24.38 -11.56
N PHE A 195 0.02 25.22 -10.65
CA PHE A 195 1.45 25.44 -10.43
C PHE A 195 1.86 24.90 -9.07
N PHE A 196 2.87 24.04 -9.08
CA PHE A 196 3.47 23.41 -7.90
C PHE A 196 4.93 23.84 -7.78
N SER A 197 5.47 23.95 -6.56
CA SER A 197 6.92 24.12 -6.37
C SER A 197 7.70 22.90 -6.84
N ASP A 198 9.02 23.02 -6.87
CA ASP A 198 9.96 21.92 -7.03
C ASP A 198 9.76 20.79 -6.01
N ALA A 199 9.36 21.11 -4.77
CA ALA A 199 8.94 20.15 -3.75
C ALA A 199 7.50 19.62 -3.95
N GLY A 200 6.87 19.90 -5.09
CA GLY A 200 5.53 19.42 -5.44
C GLY A 200 4.38 20.13 -4.72
N ARG A 201 4.60 21.15 -3.88
CA ARG A 201 3.51 21.81 -3.14
C ARG A 201 2.72 22.77 -4.01
N LEU A 202 1.39 22.74 -3.92
CA LEU A 202 0.55 23.65 -4.69
C LEU A 202 0.82 25.11 -4.31
N LYS A 203 1.12 25.96 -5.31
CA LYS A 203 1.41 27.39 -5.14
C LYS A 203 0.33 28.27 -5.70
N ASN A 204 -0.15 27.97 -6.91
CA ASN A 204 -1.12 28.81 -7.58
C ASN A 204 -1.90 28.05 -8.66
N SER A 205 -2.93 28.68 -9.21
CA SER A 205 -3.66 28.21 -10.38
C SER A 205 -3.78 29.34 -11.40
N GLY A 206 -3.98 29.00 -12.67
CA GLY A 206 -4.09 29.97 -13.75
C GLY A 206 -4.90 29.45 -14.93
N TYR A 207 -5.19 30.33 -15.87
CA TYR A 207 -5.88 29.95 -17.10
C TYR A 207 -5.53 30.84 -18.28
N LEU A 208 -5.61 30.29 -19.49
CA LEU A 208 -5.36 31.05 -20.70
C LEU A 208 -6.40 32.16 -20.88
N ASN A 209 -5.92 33.34 -21.30
CA ASN A 209 -6.65 34.59 -21.47
C ASN A 209 -7.22 35.17 -20.17
N GLN A 210 -6.57 34.93 -19.03
CA GLN A 210 -6.85 35.69 -17.82
C GLN A 210 -6.49 37.17 -17.98
N ALA A 211 -7.27 38.06 -17.35
CA ALA A 211 -7.13 39.50 -17.51
C ALA A 211 -5.92 40.08 -16.73
N GLU A 212 -5.59 39.46 -15.59
CA GLU A 212 -4.49 39.86 -14.73
C GLU A 212 -3.29 38.95 -14.94
N THR A 213 -2.08 39.51 -14.94
CA THR A 213 -0.84 38.74 -15.01
C THR A 213 -0.68 37.87 -13.75
N LEU A 214 -0.34 36.59 -13.91
CA LEU A 214 -0.07 35.71 -12.78
C LEU A 214 1.28 36.06 -12.19
N THR A 215 1.37 36.41 -10.91
CA THR A 215 2.66 36.59 -10.24
C THR A 215 3.07 35.31 -9.52
N LEU A 216 4.31 34.88 -9.74
CA LEU A 216 4.94 33.77 -9.03
C LEU A 216 6.24 34.24 -8.37
N PRO A 217 6.53 33.83 -7.13
CA PRO A 217 7.86 33.98 -6.55
C PRO A 217 8.94 33.37 -7.46
N PRO A 218 10.17 33.88 -7.46
CA PRO A 218 11.23 33.24 -8.24
C PRO A 218 11.49 31.82 -7.75
N GLY A 219 11.54 30.86 -8.66
CA GLY A 219 11.68 29.44 -8.32
C GLY A 219 11.48 28.51 -9.51
N ARG A 220 11.77 27.23 -9.28
CA ARG A 220 11.40 26.16 -10.22
C ARG A 220 9.99 25.68 -9.92
N TYR A 221 9.19 25.50 -10.96
CA TYR A 221 7.79 25.11 -10.87
C TYR A 221 7.50 23.90 -11.74
N ILE A 222 6.65 23.02 -11.23
CA ILE A 222 6.03 21.93 -11.97
C ILE A 222 4.60 22.37 -12.27
N CYS A 223 4.20 22.32 -13.53
CA CYS A 223 2.88 22.76 -13.97
C CYS A 223 2.06 21.58 -14.51
N LEU A 224 0.85 21.41 -13.98
CA LEU A 224 -0.17 20.53 -14.56
C LEU A 224 -1.09 21.33 -15.47
N SER A 225 -1.17 20.94 -16.75
CA SER A 225 -1.94 21.62 -17.78
C SER A 225 -3.02 20.72 -18.38
N ARG A 226 -4.18 21.30 -18.71
CA ARG A 226 -5.29 20.63 -19.43
C ARG A 226 -5.10 20.58 -20.95
N PHE A 227 -3.99 21.10 -21.44
CA PHE A 227 -3.64 21.19 -22.85
C PHE A 227 -2.13 21.06 -23.02
N GLN A 228 -1.68 20.62 -24.19
CA GLN A 228 -0.27 20.64 -24.54
C GLN A 228 0.16 22.08 -24.85
N PRO A 229 1.03 22.70 -24.05
CA PRO A 229 1.49 24.05 -24.34
C PRO A 229 2.39 24.08 -25.57
N ARG A 230 2.29 25.15 -26.36
CA ARG A 230 3.16 25.37 -27.50
C ARG A 230 4.54 25.82 -27.03
N ASP A 231 5.59 25.32 -27.66
CA ASP A 231 7.01 25.68 -27.41
C ASP A 231 7.57 25.18 -26.06
N PHE A 232 6.85 24.29 -25.37
CA PHE A 232 7.33 23.61 -24.16
C PHE A 232 7.37 22.10 -24.40
N GLU A 233 8.39 21.44 -23.85
CA GLU A 233 8.36 19.99 -23.69
C GLU A 233 7.37 19.66 -22.57
N ALA A 234 6.35 18.88 -22.94
CA ALA A 234 5.27 18.50 -22.04
C ALA A 234 5.03 17.00 -22.16
N GLU A 235 4.95 16.34 -21.01
CA GLU A 235 4.67 14.91 -20.94
C GLU A 235 3.18 14.66 -20.69
N GLN A 236 2.58 13.74 -21.44
CA GLN A 236 1.17 13.40 -21.27
C GLN A 236 0.98 12.41 -20.12
N LEU A 237 0.40 12.88 -19.02
CA LEU A 237 0.10 12.04 -17.87
C LEU A 237 -1.21 11.27 -18.02
N TRP A 238 -2.23 11.91 -18.60
CA TRP A 238 -3.56 11.30 -18.80
C TRP A 238 -4.08 11.65 -20.18
N ASP A 239 -4.83 10.72 -20.78
CA ASP A 239 -5.49 10.92 -22.07
C ASP A 239 -6.92 11.43 -21.90
N GLU A 240 -7.70 10.75 -21.06
CA GLU A 240 -9.07 11.12 -20.73
C GLU A 240 -9.27 11.22 -19.20
N PRO A 241 -9.36 12.43 -18.63
CA PRO A 241 -9.29 13.73 -19.29
C PRO A 241 -7.82 14.16 -19.51
N SER A 242 -7.52 14.85 -20.62
CA SER A 242 -6.11 15.10 -21.01
C SER A 242 -5.34 15.96 -19.99
N LEU A 243 -4.23 15.44 -19.48
CA LEU A 243 -3.35 16.16 -18.56
C LEU A 243 -1.91 16.06 -19.03
N TYR A 244 -1.23 17.21 -18.98
CA TYR A 244 0.16 17.36 -19.37
C TYR A 244 0.97 17.92 -18.20
N LEU A 245 2.20 17.45 -18.05
CA LEU A 245 3.17 17.99 -17.11
C LEU A 245 4.25 18.77 -17.86
N LEU A 246 4.61 19.95 -17.35
CA LEU A 246 5.77 20.71 -17.84
C LEU A 246 6.51 21.40 -16.70
N GLY A 247 7.82 21.61 -16.88
CA GLY A 247 8.66 22.41 -15.99
C GLY A 247 8.72 23.88 -16.43
N ILE A 248 8.74 24.80 -15.45
CA ILE A 248 8.86 26.24 -15.68
C ILE A 248 9.84 26.82 -14.66
N ASP A 249 10.82 27.59 -15.11
CA ASP A 249 11.73 28.35 -14.25
C ASP A 249 11.30 29.83 -14.25
N ALA A 250 10.81 30.32 -13.12
CA ALA A 250 10.48 31.73 -12.93
C ALA A 250 11.67 32.48 -12.33
N HIS A 251 12.37 33.26 -13.14
CA HIS A 251 13.46 34.13 -12.66
C HIS A 251 12.92 35.49 -12.16
N PRO A 252 13.70 36.23 -11.36
CA PRO A 252 13.32 37.55 -10.89
C PRO A 252 13.02 38.49 -12.05
N ASP A 253 11.92 39.22 -11.97
CA ASP A 253 11.48 40.21 -12.98
C ASP A 253 11.21 39.64 -14.39
N GLN A 254 11.28 38.31 -14.58
CA GLN A 254 11.09 37.66 -15.88
C GLN A 254 9.61 37.51 -16.25
N GLU A 255 9.29 37.77 -17.52
CA GLU A 255 7.98 37.46 -18.11
C GLU A 255 8.03 36.13 -18.87
N ILE A 256 7.09 35.22 -18.58
CA ILE A 256 6.94 33.92 -19.23
C ILE A 256 5.56 33.84 -19.85
N ILE A 257 5.47 33.42 -21.12
CA ILE A 257 4.19 33.36 -21.84
C ILE A 257 3.91 31.92 -22.27
N ILE A 258 2.86 31.33 -21.69
CA ILE A 258 2.35 30.01 -22.06
C ILE A 258 1.25 30.16 -23.11
N LYS A 259 1.30 29.43 -24.22
CA LYS A 259 0.35 29.56 -25.34
C LYS A 259 -0.30 28.23 -25.72
N ASN A 260 -1.55 28.32 -26.17
CA ASN A 260 -2.24 27.25 -26.92
C ASN A 260 -3.13 27.88 -27.99
N GLY A 261 -2.75 27.72 -29.26
CA GLY A 261 -3.36 28.46 -30.36
C GLY A 261 -3.25 29.99 -30.12
N PRO A 262 -4.36 30.75 -30.22
CA PRO A 262 -4.37 32.19 -29.96
C PRO A 262 -4.45 32.56 -28.47
N ALA A 263 -4.72 31.60 -27.58
CA ALA A 263 -4.91 31.87 -26.17
C ALA A 263 -3.57 31.84 -25.43
N CYS A 264 -3.35 32.79 -24.51
CA CYS A 264 -2.08 32.92 -23.78
C CYS A 264 -2.27 33.23 -22.30
N LEU A 265 -1.31 32.82 -21.48
CA LEU A 265 -1.18 33.17 -20.08
C LEU A 265 0.18 33.83 -19.90
N THR A 266 0.18 35.06 -19.36
CA THR A 266 1.40 35.76 -18.96
C THR A 266 1.65 35.53 -17.48
N ILE A 267 2.88 35.13 -17.15
CA ILE A 267 3.39 34.91 -15.80
C ILE A 267 4.54 35.89 -15.57
N GLN A 268 4.53 36.56 -14.43
CA GLN A 268 5.56 37.50 -14.00
C GLN A 268 6.27 36.98 -12.75
N GLY A 269 7.58 36.83 -12.83
CA GLY A 269 8.43 36.57 -11.67
C GLY A 269 8.46 37.79 -10.75
N GLU A 270 8.23 37.61 -9.45
CA GLU A 270 8.31 38.68 -8.46
C GLU A 270 9.74 39.24 -8.34
N SER A 271 9.87 40.51 -7.95
CA SER A 271 11.15 41.21 -7.74
C SER A 271 11.84 40.81 -6.43
N GLN A 272 12.13 39.52 -6.25
CA GLN A 272 12.83 38.94 -5.11
C GLN A 272 14.07 38.16 -5.60
N PRO A 273 15.06 37.82 -4.74
CA PRO A 273 16.13 36.92 -5.15
C PRO A 273 15.61 35.55 -5.56
N TYR A 274 16.31 34.91 -6.47
CA TYR A 274 16.11 33.52 -6.84
C TYR A 274 17.19 32.65 -6.19
N ILE A 275 16.78 31.55 -5.56
CA ILE A 275 17.67 30.52 -5.01
C ILE A 275 17.32 29.19 -5.66
N CYS A 276 18.31 28.54 -6.27
CA CYS A 276 18.16 27.22 -6.87
C CYS A 276 19.22 26.25 -6.34
N TRP A 277 18.76 25.08 -5.91
CA TRP A 277 19.62 23.97 -5.53
C TRP A 277 19.95 23.13 -6.77
N ASN A 278 21.25 23.06 -7.08
CA ASN A 278 21.75 22.28 -8.19
C ASN A 278 22.53 21.07 -7.66
N SER A 279 21.91 19.91 -7.76
CA SER A 279 22.47 18.60 -7.43
C SER A 279 21.54 17.51 -7.96
N PRO A 280 22.07 16.29 -8.19
CA PRO A 280 21.24 15.11 -8.38
C PRO A 280 20.19 14.99 -7.26
N SER A 281 18.96 14.67 -7.65
CA SER A 281 17.85 14.47 -6.73
C SER A 281 17.11 13.17 -7.01
N LYS A 282 16.39 12.69 -6.00
CA LYS A 282 15.48 11.55 -6.13
C LYS A 282 14.33 11.74 -5.14
N THR A 283 13.10 11.74 -5.64
CA THR A 283 11.89 11.83 -4.83
C THR A 283 11.54 10.46 -4.24
N SER A 284 11.08 10.43 -2.99
CA SER A 284 10.57 9.22 -2.33
C SER A 284 9.11 8.96 -2.69
N ASN A 285 8.60 7.75 -2.44
CA ASN A 285 7.19 7.41 -2.66
C ASN A 285 6.25 8.26 -1.79
N GLU A 286 6.72 8.74 -0.64
CA GLU A 286 6.00 9.68 0.24
C GLU A 286 6.01 11.12 -0.31
N GLY A 287 6.84 11.41 -1.32
CA GLY A 287 6.97 12.71 -1.98
C GLY A 287 8.05 13.62 -1.39
N ILE A 288 9.09 13.04 -0.79
CA ILE A 288 10.22 13.80 -0.22
C ILE A 288 11.35 13.85 -1.25
N ASP A 289 11.71 15.06 -1.71
CA ASP A 289 12.86 15.26 -2.60
C ASP A 289 14.18 15.20 -1.80
N ILE A 290 15.06 14.26 -2.18
CA ILE A 290 16.35 14.04 -1.54
C ILE A 290 17.46 14.39 -2.51
N ARG A 291 18.29 15.36 -2.12
CA ARG A 291 19.49 15.78 -2.84
C ARG A 291 20.72 15.02 -2.36
N TYR A 292 21.63 14.71 -3.27
CA TYR A 292 22.86 13.96 -2.97
C TYR A 292 24.01 14.34 -3.92
N GLY A 293 25.20 13.80 -3.67
CA GLY A 293 26.41 14.11 -4.42
C GLY A 293 26.89 15.54 -4.19
N GLN A 294 27.41 16.15 -5.26
CA GLN A 294 27.93 17.53 -5.24
C GLN A 294 26.76 18.52 -5.22
N LEU A 295 26.69 19.30 -4.15
CA LEU A 295 25.64 20.27 -3.88
C LEU A 295 26.11 21.68 -4.20
N LYS A 296 25.49 22.28 -5.20
CA LYS A 296 25.70 23.67 -5.56
C LYS A 296 24.46 24.51 -5.33
N LEU A 297 24.66 25.79 -5.07
CA LEU A 297 23.60 26.77 -4.92
C LEU A 297 23.80 27.89 -5.94
N ILE A 298 22.75 28.19 -6.69
CA ILE A 298 22.71 29.33 -7.60
C ILE A 298 21.84 30.40 -6.95
N VAL A 299 22.38 31.60 -6.80
CA VAL A 299 21.68 32.77 -6.27
C VAL A 299 21.66 33.85 -7.34
N GLN A 300 20.48 34.40 -7.66
CA GLN A 300 20.34 35.49 -8.62
C GLN A 300 19.57 36.65 -7.98
N LEU A 301 20.09 37.87 -8.09
CA LEU A 301 19.45 39.08 -7.59
C LEU A 301 18.43 39.64 -8.60
N SER A 302 17.43 40.36 -8.09
CA SER A 302 16.54 41.15 -8.94
C SER A 302 17.24 42.40 -9.48
N THR A 303 16.73 42.92 -10.61
CA THR A 303 17.33 44.08 -11.29
C THR A 303 17.42 45.31 -10.39
N GLY A 304 16.40 45.54 -9.55
CA GLY A 304 16.39 46.63 -8.57
C GLY A 304 17.44 46.47 -7.46
N MET A 305 17.69 45.25 -6.97
CA MET A 305 18.66 45.03 -5.89
C MET A 305 20.11 45.07 -6.38
N ASN A 306 20.38 44.66 -7.61
CA ASN A 306 21.71 44.74 -8.21
C ASN A 306 22.20 46.20 -8.38
N GLN A 307 21.27 47.17 -8.46
CA GLN A 307 21.59 48.58 -8.70
C GLN A 307 21.72 49.45 -7.43
N LEU A 308 21.31 48.94 -6.26
CA LEU A 308 21.00 49.79 -5.10
C LEU A 308 22.03 49.80 -3.95
N GLU A 309 22.98 48.84 -3.80
CA GLU A 309 23.67 48.69 -2.50
C GLU A 309 25.18 48.37 -2.51
N GLU A 310 25.97 49.20 -1.80
CA GLU A 310 27.36 48.95 -1.34
C GLU A 310 27.43 47.96 -0.14
N GLY A 311 26.58 46.92 -0.12
CA GLY A 311 26.51 45.94 0.97
C GLY A 311 26.81 44.53 0.50
N HIS A 312 27.85 43.89 1.05
CA HIS A 312 28.15 42.48 0.76
C HIS A 312 27.02 41.57 1.28
N TYR A 313 26.40 40.78 0.42
CA TYR A 313 25.46 39.73 0.83
C TYR A 313 26.23 38.51 1.35
N GLN A 314 25.60 37.74 2.24
CA GLN A 314 26.17 36.51 2.77
C GLN A 314 25.08 35.43 2.90
N LEU A 315 25.46 34.18 2.69
CA LEU A 315 24.64 33.01 2.99
C LEU A 315 24.96 32.50 4.38
N GLN A 316 23.91 32.17 5.13
CA GLN A 316 24.00 31.42 6.37
C GLN A 316 23.44 30.02 6.14
N LEU A 317 24.29 29.00 6.26
CA LEU A 317 23.90 27.61 6.30
C LEU A 317 23.71 27.16 7.75
N SER A 318 22.61 26.45 7.99
CA SER A 318 22.31 25.86 9.29
C SER A 318 21.69 24.47 9.15
N CYS A 319 21.95 23.63 10.14
CA CYS A 319 21.40 22.29 10.26
C CYS A 319 21.21 21.98 11.75
N ARG A 320 20.13 21.28 12.13
CA ARG A 320 19.88 20.91 13.54
C ARG A 320 20.97 20.05 14.17
N ALA A 321 21.77 19.34 13.37
CA ALA A 321 22.88 18.54 13.87
C ALA A 321 24.10 19.38 14.32
N SER A 322 24.14 20.67 13.94
CA SER A 322 25.23 21.59 14.29
C SER A 322 24.71 22.76 15.11
N THR A 323 25.43 23.13 16.16
CA THR A 323 25.19 24.36 16.92
C THR A 323 25.68 25.61 16.17
N ASP A 324 26.68 25.44 15.30
CA ASP A 324 27.31 26.54 14.59
C ASP A 324 26.67 26.75 13.21
N LYS A 325 26.53 28.02 12.81
CA LYS A 325 26.14 28.42 11.45
C LYS A 325 27.38 28.61 10.58
N LEU A 326 27.33 28.11 9.35
CA LEU A 326 28.34 28.43 8.33
C LEU A 326 27.95 29.72 7.62
N VAL A 327 28.84 30.70 7.58
CA VAL A 327 28.62 31.97 6.89
C VAL A 327 29.53 32.01 5.66
N ILE A 328 28.94 32.23 4.48
CA ILE A 328 29.62 32.23 3.18
C ILE A 328 29.38 33.59 2.51
N PRO A 329 30.41 34.38 2.18
CA PRO A 329 30.24 35.64 1.45
C PRO A 329 29.77 35.36 0.01
N LEU A 330 28.93 36.24 -0.52
CA LEU A 330 28.43 36.15 -1.90
C LEU A 330 29.14 37.15 -2.81
N GLU A 331 29.69 36.64 -3.91
CA GLU A 331 30.22 37.43 -5.01
C GLU A 331 29.33 37.19 -6.24
N PHE A 332 28.80 38.26 -6.82
CA PHE A 332 27.90 38.21 -7.98
C PHE A 332 28.64 38.63 -9.24
N ASP A 333 28.31 37.99 -10.35
CA ASP A 333 28.80 38.35 -11.68
C ASP A 333 28.06 39.58 -12.25
N GLU A 334 28.41 39.98 -13.48
CA GLU A 334 27.79 41.11 -14.19
C GLU A 334 26.27 40.92 -14.42
N THR A 335 25.78 39.69 -14.36
CA THR A 335 24.35 39.35 -14.51
C THR A 335 23.60 39.34 -13.17
N GLY A 336 24.30 39.56 -12.05
CA GLY A 336 23.74 39.47 -10.71
C GLY A 336 23.57 38.03 -10.22
N THR A 337 24.34 37.08 -10.76
CA THR A 337 24.28 35.65 -10.43
C THR A 337 25.53 35.20 -9.67
N SER A 338 25.37 34.30 -8.71
CA SER A 338 26.45 33.68 -7.93
C SER A 338 26.22 32.18 -7.85
N GLU A 339 27.22 31.38 -8.22
CA GLU A 339 27.22 29.91 -8.09
C GLU A 339 28.22 29.48 -7.01
N ILE A 340 27.74 28.74 -6.01
CA ILE A 340 28.53 28.37 -4.84
C ILE A 340 28.51 26.86 -4.66
N ASP A 341 29.69 26.26 -4.52
CA ASP A 341 29.83 24.84 -4.17
C ASP A 341 29.72 24.65 -2.65
N LEU A 342 28.52 24.29 -2.19
CA LEU A 342 28.27 24.10 -0.77
C LEU A 342 28.97 22.85 -0.23
N THR A 343 29.14 21.81 -1.05
CA THR A 343 29.82 20.57 -0.63
C THR A 343 31.27 20.84 -0.25
N ASP A 344 31.97 21.69 -0.98
CA ASP A 344 33.36 22.05 -0.65
C ASP A 344 33.46 22.80 0.69
N TYR A 345 32.56 23.76 0.96
CA TYR A 345 32.50 24.46 2.24
C TYR A 345 32.19 23.51 3.41
N ILE A 346 31.27 22.55 3.20
CA ILE A 346 30.94 21.52 4.19
C ILE A 346 32.16 20.62 4.46
N ARG A 347 32.85 20.16 3.41
CA ARG A 347 34.04 19.28 3.52
C ARG A 347 35.23 19.95 4.21
N GLN A 348 35.40 21.26 4.03
CA GLN A 348 36.43 22.04 4.74
C GLN A 348 36.19 22.08 6.26
N ARG A 349 34.95 21.92 6.72
CA ARG A 349 34.56 21.82 8.13
C ARG A 349 34.07 20.42 8.46
N LYS A 350 35.00 19.45 8.52
CA LYS A 350 34.72 18.01 8.70
C LYS A 350 33.70 17.67 9.81
N ASP A 351 33.66 18.45 10.88
CA ASP A 351 32.78 18.17 12.04
C ASP A 351 31.45 18.93 12.00
N TRP A 352 31.20 19.75 10.98
CA TRP A 352 29.97 20.57 10.92
C TRP A 352 28.74 19.75 10.52
N LEU A 353 28.87 18.85 9.55
CA LEU A 353 27.75 18.02 9.09
C LEU A 353 28.16 16.55 9.07
N PRO A 354 27.74 15.75 10.06
CA PRO A 354 27.94 14.30 10.04
C PRO A 354 27.32 13.65 8.80
N PHE A 355 27.84 12.49 8.39
CA PHE A 355 27.31 11.74 7.25
C PHE A 355 25.92 11.20 7.56
N GLY A 356 24.99 11.36 6.61
CA GLY A 356 23.59 11.06 6.86
C GLY A 356 22.61 11.93 6.07
N LEU A 357 21.33 11.56 6.17
CA LEU A 357 20.24 12.40 5.70
C LEU A 357 19.93 13.48 6.73
N ARG A 358 20.00 14.76 6.31
CA ARG A 358 19.68 15.91 7.15
C ARG A 358 18.95 16.98 6.34
N ARG A 359 18.20 17.84 7.01
CA ARG A 359 17.63 19.04 6.40
C ARG A 359 18.63 20.18 6.51
N LEU A 360 18.98 20.77 5.36
CA LEU A 360 19.84 21.95 5.28
C LEU A 360 18.98 23.18 5.04
N LEU A 361 19.19 24.22 5.83
CA LEU A 361 18.55 25.52 5.67
C LEU A 361 19.60 26.55 5.22
N VAL A 362 19.31 27.25 4.12
CA VAL A 362 20.06 28.40 3.66
C VAL A 362 19.23 29.67 3.87
N GLU A 363 19.88 30.68 4.45
CA GLU A 363 19.33 32.03 4.63
C GLU A 363 20.25 33.04 3.95
N MET A 364 19.75 33.82 3.00
CA MET A 364 20.49 34.96 2.46
C MET A 364 20.24 36.19 3.34
N THR A 365 21.31 36.82 3.81
CA THR A 365 21.26 38.00 4.68
C THR A 365 22.19 39.09 4.15
N ARG A 366 21.95 40.34 4.53
CA ARG A 366 22.97 41.40 4.36
C ARG A 366 24.02 41.25 5.46
N SER A 367 25.27 41.56 5.15
CA SER A 367 26.34 41.55 6.15
C SER A 367 25.97 42.42 7.35
N GLY A 368 25.97 41.82 8.55
CA GLY A 368 25.61 42.50 9.81
C GLY A 368 24.10 42.54 10.14
N GLU A 369 23.21 42.15 9.22
CA GLU A 369 21.77 42.08 9.48
C GLU A 369 21.34 40.67 9.92
N LYS A 370 20.39 40.60 10.87
CA LYS A 370 19.80 39.33 11.34
C LYS A 370 18.58 38.89 10.51
N ARG A 371 18.01 39.77 9.67
CA ARG A 371 16.81 39.49 8.89
C ARG A 371 17.22 38.80 7.59
N ALA A 372 16.66 37.61 7.34
CA ALA A 372 16.83 36.93 6.06
C ALA A 372 16.02 37.65 4.96
N ILE A 373 16.63 37.79 3.79
CA ILE A 373 15.99 38.29 2.56
C ILE A 373 15.21 37.17 1.89
N ILE A 374 15.79 35.97 1.87
CA ILE A 374 15.17 34.76 1.32
C ILE A 374 15.70 33.54 2.06
N ARG A 375 14.86 32.51 2.15
CA ARG A 375 15.15 31.24 2.82
C ARG A 375 14.76 30.09 1.91
N SER A 376 15.61 29.06 1.87
CA SER A 376 15.31 27.81 1.19
C SER A 376 15.87 26.63 1.97
N SER A 377 15.20 25.48 1.92
CA SER A 377 15.68 24.27 2.58
C SER A 377 15.45 23.02 1.74
N ILE A 378 16.33 22.04 1.93
CA ILE A 378 16.31 20.75 1.23
C ILE A 378 16.66 19.62 2.19
N PHE A 379 16.24 18.40 1.86
CA PHE A 379 16.86 17.19 2.42
C PHE A 379 18.12 16.86 1.62
N TYR A 380 19.27 16.85 2.30
CA TYR A 380 20.55 16.49 1.71
C TYR A 380 21.09 15.24 2.38
N TRP A 381 21.44 14.24 1.58
CA TRP A 381 22.16 13.06 2.03
C TRP A 381 23.66 13.27 1.87
N HIS A 382 24.29 13.74 2.94
CA HIS A 382 25.74 13.89 3.00
C HIS A 382 26.41 12.51 3.04
N GLY A 383 27.29 12.23 2.07
CA GLY A 383 27.98 10.95 1.91
C GLY A 383 27.35 9.99 0.92
N LEU A 384 26.20 10.31 0.31
CA LEU A 384 25.67 9.53 -0.82
C LEU A 384 26.22 10.11 -2.13
N SER A 385 26.99 9.31 -2.88
CA SER A 385 27.59 9.75 -4.14
C SER A 385 26.69 9.53 -5.34
N ALA A 386 25.99 8.39 -5.40
CA ALA A 386 25.15 8.03 -6.53
C ALA A 386 24.08 7.00 -6.17
N ILE A 387 22.99 7.01 -6.93
CA ILE A 387 21.94 6.00 -6.91
C ILE A 387 21.90 5.36 -8.30
N SER A 388 22.17 4.05 -8.37
CA SER A 388 22.11 3.30 -9.63
C SER A 388 20.66 2.95 -10.03
N SER A 389 20.48 2.52 -11.29
CA SER A 389 19.18 2.03 -11.80
C SER A 389 18.65 0.80 -11.05
N GLY A 390 19.54 0.00 -10.46
CA GLY A 390 19.18 -1.16 -9.62
C GLY A 390 18.82 -0.81 -8.17
N MET A 391 18.57 0.48 -7.86
CA MET A 391 18.44 0.99 -6.48
C MET A 391 19.62 0.63 -5.56
N THR A 392 20.81 0.43 -6.12
CA THR A 392 22.05 0.37 -5.31
C THR A 392 22.49 1.78 -4.98
N LEU A 393 22.63 2.05 -3.68
CA LEU A 393 23.13 3.28 -3.10
C LEU A 393 24.64 3.17 -2.90
N LEU A 394 25.38 4.07 -3.54
CA LEU A 394 26.83 4.17 -3.41
C LEU A 394 27.16 5.31 -2.46
N CYS A 395 27.78 4.99 -1.33
CA CYS A 395 28.18 5.95 -0.32
C CYS A 395 29.68 6.23 -0.39
N GLU A 396 30.11 7.47 -0.11
CA GLU A 396 31.49 7.79 0.26
C GLU A 396 31.76 7.35 1.71
N GLN A 397 30.75 7.51 2.57
CA GLN A 397 30.75 7.07 3.96
C GLN A 397 29.32 6.73 4.39
N LEU A 398 29.19 5.72 5.27
CA LEU A 398 27.88 5.29 5.73
C LEU A 398 27.19 6.36 6.59
N PRO A 399 25.86 6.52 6.45
CA PRO A 399 25.08 7.45 7.25
C PRO A 399 25.07 7.05 8.73
N GLU A 400 25.45 7.97 9.62
CA GLU A 400 25.50 7.73 11.07
C GLU A 400 24.10 7.64 11.70
N ASN A 401 23.12 8.27 11.05
CA ASN A 401 21.76 8.36 11.54
C ASN A 401 20.78 7.39 10.86
N LEU A 402 21.27 6.44 10.07
CA LEU A 402 20.43 5.40 9.49
C LEU A 402 20.18 4.29 10.52
N ARG A 403 18.91 3.98 10.75
CA ARG A 403 18.44 2.94 11.67
C ARG A 403 18.12 1.67 10.88
N LEU A 404 19.11 0.79 10.74
CA LEU A 404 18.97 -0.47 10.01
C LEU A 404 17.93 -1.41 10.64
N ASP A 405 17.75 -1.33 11.95
CA ASP A 405 16.75 -2.06 12.75
C ASP A 405 15.30 -1.68 12.41
N LEU A 406 15.09 -0.48 11.88
CA LEU A 406 13.79 0.07 11.47
C LEU A 406 13.61 0.16 9.96
N SER A 407 14.69 -0.03 9.20
CA SER A 407 14.67 -0.04 7.74
C SER A 407 14.23 -1.43 7.24
N GLU A 408 13.66 -1.48 6.04
CA GLU A 408 13.12 -2.72 5.47
C GLU A 408 13.69 -2.96 4.08
N ASN A 409 13.87 -4.25 3.77
CA ASN A 409 14.40 -4.72 2.50
C ASN A 409 15.80 -4.15 2.17
N ILE A 410 16.65 -3.92 3.18
CA ILE A 410 17.98 -3.34 3.01
C ILE A 410 19.07 -4.37 3.32
N LYS A 411 20.02 -4.50 2.40
CA LYS A 411 21.24 -5.28 2.61
C LYS A 411 22.47 -4.39 2.44
N LYS A 412 23.36 -4.43 3.42
CA LYS A 412 24.73 -3.92 3.30
C LYS A 412 25.59 -4.99 2.61
N THR A 413 26.10 -4.71 1.42
CA THR A 413 26.93 -5.66 0.65
C THR A 413 28.42 -5.43 0.84
N ASP A 414 28.85 -4.18 0.84
CA ASP A 414 30.23 -3.74 1.04
C ASP A 414 30.28 -2.68 2.16
N ASP A 415 31.49 -2.23 2.51
CA ASP A 415 31.68 -1.18 3.52
C ASP A 415 30.98 0.15 3.20
N PHE A 416 30.61 0.37 1.94
CA PHE A 416 30.05 1.65 1.46
C PHE A 416 28.86 1.50 0.50
N LYS A 417 28.15 0.36 0.54
CA LYS A 417 27.03 0.10 -0.38
C LYS A 417 25.81 -0.48 0.32
N TYR A 418 24.65 0.08 -0.02
CA TYR A 418 23.34 -0.49 0.32
C TYR A 418 22.59 -0.85 -0.95
N GLN A 419 21.85 -1.96 -0.90
CA GLN A 419 20.98 -2.41 -1.98
C GLN A 419 19.75 -3.12 -1.42
N PRO A 420 18.70 -3.34 -2.24
CA PRO A 420 17.57 -4.16 -1.84
C PRO A 420 18.02 -5.58 -1.45
N GLU A 421 17.48 -6.10 -0.35
CA GLU A 421 17.73 -7.48 0.08
C GLU A 421 16.97 -8.49 -0.78
N SER A 422 15.75 -8.12 -1.17
CA SER A 422 14.77 -8.92 -1.89
C SER A 422 14.13 -8.10 -3.01
N SER A 423 14.04 -8.69 -4.20
CA SER A 423 13.31 -8.16 -5.34
C SER A 423 11.79 -8.42 -5.27
N TYR A 424 11.33 -9.17 -4.27
CA TYR A 424 9.92 -9.54 -4.13
C TYR A 424 9.11 -8.50 -3.35
N SER A 425 9.77 -7.65 -2.56
CA SER A 425 9.11 -6.52 -1.91
C SER A 425 9.12 -5.32 -2.85
N LYS A 426 7.99 -4.63 -2.96
CA LYS A 426 7.86 -3.41 -3.78
C LYS A 426 8.77 -2.30 -3.30
N ALA A 427 8.91 -2.15 -1.99
CA ALA A 427 9.56 -1.00 -1.40
C ALA A 427 10.93 -1.35 -0.81
N PHE A 428 11.88 -0.45 -1.04
CA PHE A 428 13.14 -0.33 -0.34
C PHE A 428 13.01 0.86 0.61
N ARG A 429 12.93 0.59 1.92
CA ARG A 429 12.53 1.59 2.93
C ARG A 429 13.67 1.85 3.90
N LEU A 430 14.05 3.12 4.04
CA LEU A 430 15.10 3.60 4.91
C LEU A 430 14.54 4.52 5.99
N VAL A 431 15.00 4.35 7.23
CA VAL A 431 14.57 5.15 8.37
C VAL A 431 15.76 5.89 8.96
N PHE A 432 15.71 7.22 8.93
CA PHE A 432 16.76 8.10 9.44
C PHE A 432 16.32 8.79 10.73
N GLU A 433 17.17 8.76 11.76
CA GLU A 433 16.95 9.49 13.00
C GLU A 433 17.42 10.95 12.84
N LEU A 434 16.49 11.88 12.68
CA LEU A 434 16.81 13.30 12.50
C LEU A 434 17.11 14.00 13.83
N SER A 435 16.44 13.60 14.91
CA SER A 435 16.68 14.06 16.30
C SER A 435 16.05 13.05 17.28
N HIS A 436 16.18 13.27 18.59
CA HIS A 436 15.57 12.42 19.62
C HIS A 436 14.06 12.21 19.35
N ASN A 437 13.63 10.96 19.14
CA ASN A 437 12.27 10.55 18.75
C ASN A 437 11.73 11.14 17.44
N ARG A 438 12.58 11.63 16.54
CA ARG A 438 12.18 12.09 15.20
C ARG A 438 12.83 11.21 14.14
N TYR A 439 11.98 10.50 13.41
CA TYR A 439 12.39 9.66 12.30
C TYR A 439 11.90 10.25 10.98
N GLN A 440 12.70 10.09 9.94
CA GLN A 440 12.32 10.34 8.56
C GLN A 440 12.40 9.03 7.81
N ASN A 441 11.24 8.54 7.37
CA ASN A 441 11.15 7.43 6.45
C ASN A 441 11.30 7.92 5.02
N ILE A 442 11.98 7.14 4.20
CA ILE A 442 12.10 7.30 2.76
C ILE A 442 11.89 5.92 2.16
N SER A 443 10.93 5.79 1.23
CA SER A 443 10.82 4.59 0.43
C SER A 443 10.97 4.85 -1.06
N TRP A 444 11.58 3.90 -1.75
CA TRP A 444 11.66 3.84 -3.21
C TRP A 444 11.19 2.48 -3.72
N ASN A 445 10.64 2.45 -4.93
CA ASN A 445 10.30 1.19 -5.58
C ASN A 445 11.59 0.43 -5.95
N VAL A 446 11.62 -0.86 -5.61
CA VAL A 446 12.68 -1.80 -5.99
C VAL A 446 12.59 -2.07 -7.50
N PRO A 447 13.70 -2.40 -8.18
CA PRO A 447 13.65 -2.85 -9.57
C PRO A 447 12.68 -4.03 -9.77
N GLY A 448 11.80 -3.95 -10.76
CA GLY A 448 10.77 -4.95 -11.01
C GLY A 448 9.43 -4.32 -11.40
N ILE A 449 8.41 -5.15 -11.59
CA ILE A 449 7.04 -4.71 -11.89
C ILE A 449 6.12 -5.12 -10.74
N PHE A 450 5.42 -4.16 -10.17
CA PHE A 450 4.49 -4.35 -9.06
C PHE A 450 3.11 -3.83 -9.45
N ILE A 451 2.08 -4.56 -9.02
CA ILE A 451 0.69 -4.27 -9.37
C ILE A 451 -0.10 -4.19 -8.08
N GLU A 452 -0.84 -3.10 -7.89
CA GLU A 452 -1.73 -2.91 -6.75
C GLU A 452 -3.10 -2.47 -7.23
N VAL A 453 -4.14 -2.98 -6.60
CA VAL A 453 -5.52 -2.58 -6.87
C VAL A 453 -6.06 -1.88 -5.63
N GLU A 454 -6.41 -0.61 -5.81
CA GLU A 454 -7.08 0.20 -4.81
C GLU A 454 -8.59 0.07 -5.01
N SER A 455 -9.28 -0.28 -3.93
CA SER A 455 -10.74 -0.30 -3.87
C SER A 455 -11.21 0.49 -2.67
N GLU A 456 -12.23 1.33 -2.86
CA GLU A 456 -12.89 2.05 -1.78
C GLU A 456 -14.10 1.23 -1.30
N PRO A 457 -14.01 0.56 -0.13
CA PRO A 457 -15.19 0.01 0.50
C PRO A 457 -16.13 1.15 0.93
N LYS A 458 -17.43 0.84 1.04
CA LYS A 458 -18.51 1.75 1.47
C LYS A 458 -18.29 2.44 2.85
N HIS A 459 -17.20 2.11 3.56
CA HIS A 459 -16.84 2.64 4.88
C HIS A 459 -15.57 3.53 4.88
N GLY A 460 -15.12 4.01 3.71
CA GLY A 460 -14.25 5.19 3.61
C GLY A 460 -12.76 5.00 3.92
N LYS A 461 -12.29 3.76 4.14
CA LYS A 461 -10.85 3.45 4.16
C LYS A 461 -10.51 2.74 2.85
N SER A 462 -9.81 3.41 1.94
CA SER A 462 -9.29 2.76 0.73
C SER A 462 -8.40 1.59 1.13
N SER A 463 -8.56 0.47 0.43
CA SER A 463 -7.69 -0.70 0.61
C SER A 463 -6.92 -0.92 -0.67
N ARG A 464 -5.59 -0.89 -0.56
CA ARG A 464 -4.69 -1.30 -1.64
C ARG A 464 -4.28 -2.73 -1.40
N VAL A 465 -4.38 -3.55 -2.44
CA VAL A 465 -3.99 -4.95 -2.36
C VAL A 465 -3.08 -5.27 -3.53
N SER A 466 -1.89 -5.79 -3.22
CA SER A 466 -0.95 -6.27 -4.23
C SER A 466 -1.57 -7.40 -5.06
N ARG A 467 -1.22 -7.44 -6.34
CA ARG A 467 -1.54 -8.50 -7.30
C ARG A 467 -0.27 -9.08 -7.87
N LYS A 468 -0.28 -10.37 -8.14
CA LYS A 468 0.77 -11.04 -8.91
C LYS A 468 0.54 -10.79 -10.40
N ALA A 469 1.63 -10.79 -11.17
CA ALA A 469 1.52 -10.72 -12.63
C ALA A 469 0.71 -11.91 -13.16
N GLY A 470 -0.27 -11.63 -14.01
CA GLY A 470 -1.22 -12.60 -14.54
C GLY A 470 -2.44 -12.87 -13.64
N ASP A 471 -2.55 -12.20 -12.48
CA ASP A 471 -3.75 -12.30 -11.65
C ASP A 471 -4.97 -11.75 -12.41
N VAL A 472 -6.11 -12.39 -12.18
CA VAL A 472 -7.39 -11.90 -12.71
C VAL A 472 -7.86 -10.73 -11.86
N GLU A 473 -8.35 -9.63 -12.45
CA GLU A 473 -8.99 -8.52 -11.73
C GLU A 473 -10.34 -8.14 -12.35
N THR A 474 -11.36 -8.05 -11.50
CA THR A 474 -12.71 -7.69 -11.93
C THR A 474 -12.82 -6.17 -12.08
N VAL A 475 -13.05 -5.71 -13.31
CA VAL A 475 -13.19 -4.30 -13.68
C VAL A 475 -14.60 -4.04 -14.20
N SER A 476 -15.16 -2.85 -13.96
CA SER A 476 -16.48 -2.50 -14.47
C SER A 476 -16.50 -1.07 -14.96
N LEU A 477 -17.32 -0.77 -15.97
CA LEU A 477 -17.60 0.61 -16.41
C LEU A 477 -18.07 1.52 -15.27
N LEU A 478 -18.67 0.96 -14.21
CA LEU A 478 -19.11 1.69 -13.01
C LEU A 478 -18.13 1.56 -11.84
N SER A 479 -17.02 0.85 -12.01
CA SER A 479 -16.05 0.64 -10.94
C SER A 479 -15.27 1.92 -10.65
N ASN A 480 -15.13 2.25 -9.37
CA ASN A 480 -14.22 3.28 -8.88
C ASN A 480 -12.81 2.74 -8.58
N LYS A 481 -12.55 1.44 -8.82
CA LYS A 481 -11.24 0.84 -8.57
C LYS A 481 -10.14 1.53 -9.39
N GLN A 482 -8.97 1.69 -8.77
CA GLN A 482 -7.77 2.19 -9.42
C GLN A 482 -6.71 1.08 -9.44
N ILE A 483 -6.04 0.92 -10.58
CA ILE A 483 -4.95 -0.02 -10.76
C ILE A 483 -3.65 0.78 -10.80
N TYR A 484 -2.75 0.49 -9.87
CA TYR A 484 -1.42 1.08 -9.81
C TYR A 484 -0.41 0.07 -10.34
N ILE A 485 0.42 0.54 -11.28
CA ILE A 485 1.51 -0.23 -11.86
C ILE A 485 2.76 0.53 -11.51
N SER A 486 3.69 -0.12 -10.83
CA SER A 486 5.00 0.44 -10.54
C SER A 486 6.06 -0.34 -11.29
N ALA A 487 6.94 0.36 -11.98
CA ALA A 487 8.09 -0.24 -12.65
C ALA A 487 9.30 0.70 -12.58
N ASN A 488 10.44 0.25 -13.10
CA ASN A 488 11.70 0.98 -13.09
C ASN A 488 12.33 1.14 -14.50
N GLU A 489 11.62 0.71 -15.54
CA GLU A 489 12.05 0.78 -16.94
C GLU A 489 10.93 1.40 -17.79
N PRO A 490 11.26 2.25 -18.77
CA PRO A 490 10.25 2.78 -19.68
C PRO A 490 9.65 1.66 -20.53
N GLY A 491 8.39 1.83 -20.90
CA GLY A 491 7.72 0.87 -21.77
C GLY A 491 6.29 1.24 -22.10
N THR A 492 5.62 0.34 -22.81
CA THR A 492 4.25 0.55 -23.28
C THR A 492 3.28 -0.37 -22.55
N LEU A 493 2.23 0.22 -21.97
CA LEU A 493 1.07 -0.49 -21.43
C LEU A 493 0.02 -0.66 -22.51
N SER A 494 -0.60 -1.83 -22.62
CA SER A 494 -1.63 -2.09 -23.63
C SER A 494 -2.75 -3.03 -23.15
N VAL A 495 -3.97 -2.79 -23.66
CA VAL A 495 -5.15 -3.65 -23.55
C VAL A 495 -5.93 -3.53 -24.86
N GLY A 496 -6.07 -4.63 -25.61
CA GLY A 496 -6.77 -4.59 -26.90
C GLY A 496 -6.12 -3.58 -27.85
N ASP A 497 -6.93 -2.64 -28.37
CA ASP A 497 -6.44 -1.59 -29.28
C ASP A 497 -5.84 -0.37 -28.56
N TRP A 498 -5.94 -0.31 -27.22
CA TRP A 498 -5.40 0.79 -26.44
C TRP A 498 -3.93 0.54 -26.08
N SER A 499 -3.10 1.57 -26.25
CA SER A 499 -1.69 1.57 -25.85
C SER A 499 -1.30 2.93 -25.26
N LEU A 500 -0.48 2.91 -24.21
CA LEU A 500 0.06 4.11 -23.57
C LEU A 500 1.53 3.90 -23.23
N TYR A 501 2.39 4.77 -23.76
CA TYR A 501 3.78 4.85 -23.36
C TYR A 501 3.89 5.46 -21.95
N VAL A 502 4.72 4.87 -21.10
CA VAL A 502 4.98 5.34 -19.74
C VAL A 502 6.48 5.32 -19.47
N ASP A 503 7.02 6.46 -19.08
CA ASP A 503 8.38 6.56 -18.58
C ASP A 503 8.42 6.32 -17.07
N PHE A 504 8.59 5.06 -16.69
CA PHE A 504 8.69 4.66 -15.27
C PHE A 504 10.00 5.10 -14.59
N VAL A 505 10.97 5.64 -15.33
CA VAL A 505 12.18 6.22 -14.72
C VAL A 505 11.85 7.58 -14.12
N SER A 506 11.03 8.37 -14.83
CA SER A 506 10.58 9.69 -14.40
C SER A 506 9.42 9.60 -13.40
N TYR A 507 8.45 8.72 -13.65
CA TYR A 507 7.33 8.45 -12.72
C TYR A 507 7.22 6.97 -12.39
N PRO A 508 7.74 6.52 -11.24
CA PRO A 508 7.87 5.11 -10.92
C PRO A 508 6.53 4.40 -10.71
N THR A 509 5.41 5.13 -10.71
CA THR A 509 4.06 4.57 -10.54
C THR A 509 3.08 5.21 -11.52
N LYS A 510 2.32 4.36 -12.23
CA LYS A 510 1.22 4.76 -13.11
C LYS A 510 -0.12 4.32 -12.54
N ARG A 511 -1.07 5.24 -12.46
CA ARG A 511 -2.46 4.96 -12.07
C ARG A 511 -3.37 4.84 -13.28
N LEU A 512 -4.16 3.78 -13.35
CA LEU A 512 -5.16 3.50 -14.38
C LEU A 512 -6.54 3.26 -13.76
N SER A 513 -7.58 3.81 -14.36
CA SER A 513 -8.96 3.55 -13.92
C SER A 513 -9.43 2.17 -14.39
N ALA A 514 -10.02 1.38 -13.48
CA ALA A 514 -10.65 0.11 -13.85
C ALA A 514 -11.77 0.29 -14.89
N SER A 515 -12.55 1.37 -14.81
CA SER A 515 -13.62 1.65 -15.78
C SER A 515 -13.10 1.96 -17.18
N MET A 516 -11.94 2.60 -17.28
CA MET A 516 -11.27 2.84 -18.56
C MET A 516 -10.80 1.51 -19.14
N LEU A 517 -10.14 0.68 -18.35
CA LEU A 517 -9.64 -0.61 -18.80
C LEU A 517 -10.77 -1.56 -19.21
N ALA A 518 -11.88 -1.55 -18.48
CA ALA A 518 -13.08 -2.31 -18.80
C ALA A 518 -13.64 -2.01 -20.20
N SER A 519 -13.64 -0.74 -20.62
CA SER A 519 -14.14 -0.35 -21.94
C SER A 519 -13.22 -0.75 -23.11
N ARG A 520 -11.98 -1.16 -22.82
CA ARG A 520 -10.99 -1.59 -23.81
C ARG A 520 -10.87 -3.10 -23.96
N ILE A 521 -11.62 -3.89 -23.17
CA ILE A 521 -11.63 -5.35 -23.28
C ILE A 521 -12.24 -5.77 -24.62
N THR A 522 -11.52 -6.63 -25.35
CA THR A 522 -11.97 -7.18 -26.62
C THR A 522 -12.21 -8.70 -26.51
N SER A 523 -12.75 -9.31 -27.56
CA SER A 523 -12.95 -10.77 -27.60
C SER A 523 -11.65 -11.57 -27.60
N GLN A 524 -10.57 -10.98 -28.15
CA GLN A 524 -9.26 -11.62 -28.30
C GLN A 524 -8.28 -11.23 -27.20
N ASP A 525 -8.41 -10.02 -26.64
CA ASP A 525 -7.51 -9.50 -25.63
C ASP A 525 -8.28 -8.90 -24.45
N SER A 526 -8.10 -9.53 -23.29
CA SER A 526 -8.57 -9.09 -21.98
C SER A 526 -7.41 -8.80 -21.03
N SER A 527 -6.17 -8.82 -21.54
CA SER A 527 -4.98 -8.80 -20.71
C SER A 527 -4.34 -7.41 -20.71
N LEU A 528 -4.16 -6.83 -19.52
CA LEU A 528 -3.30 -5.66 -19.34
C LEU A 528 -1.86 -6.12 -19.43
N THR A 529 -1.15 -5.63 -20.44
CA THR A 529 0.20 -6.06 -20.77
C THR A 529 1.18 -4.90 -20.72
N PHE A 530 2.42 -5.18 -20.34
CA PHE A 530 3.53 -4.25 -20.38
C PHE A 530 4.61 -4.79 -21.32
N VAL A 531 5.14 -3.92 -22.18
CA VAL A 531 6.27 -4.21 -23.06
C VAL A 531 7.42 -3.27 -22.69
N SER A 532 8.52 -3.82 -22.17
CA SER A 532 9.72 -3.05 -21.81
C SER A 532 10.47 -2.61 -23.06
N ASP A 533 10.86 -1.34 -23.10
CA ASP A 533 11.68 -0.79 -24.20
C ASP A 533 13.12 -1.33 -24.19
N LEU A 534 13.63 -1.68 -23.01
CA LEU A 534 14.99 -2.17 -22.83
C LEU A 534 15.14 -3.63 -23.24
N THR A 535 14.17 -4.47 -22.87
CA THR A 535 14.25 -5.92 -23.09
C THR A 535 13.37 -6.41 -24.25
N GLY A 536 12.35 -5.63 -24.65
CA GLY A 536 11.32 -6.06 -25.59
C GLY A 536 10.37 -7.14 -25.02
N THR A 537 10.49 -7.50 -23.74
CA THR A 537 9.72 -8.57 -23.12
C THR A 537 8.28 -8.13 -22.90
N LYS A 538 7.31 -8.91 -23.39
CA LYS A 538 5.88 -8.74 -23.10
C LYS A 538 5.50 -9.49 -21.83
N ILE A 539 5.00 -8.78 -20.83
CA ILE A 539 4.58 -9.32 -19.54
C ILE A 539 3.08 -9.06 -19.37
N THR A 540 2.32 -10.11 -19.10
CA THR A 540 0.91 -9.97 -18.70
C THR A 540 0.84 -9.53 -17.24
N LEU A 541 0.33 -8.32 -17.01
CA LEU A 541 0.17 -7.75 -15.69
C LEU A 541 -1.10 -8.27 -15.03
N LEU A 542 -2.26 -8.07 -15.64
CA LEU A 542 -3.55 -8.51 -15.12
C LEU A 542 -4.43 -9.08 -16.23
N GLU A 543 -5.22 -10.09 -15.90
CA GLU A 543 -6.32 -10.58 -16.73
C GLU A 543 -7.61 -9.87 -16.31
N LEU A 544 -8.09 -8.94 -17.12
CA LEU A 544 -9.23 -8.09 -16.80
C LEU A 544 -10.56 -8.80 -17.09
N ARG A 545 -11.51 -8.72 -16.15
CA ARG A 545 -12.86 -9.28 -16.33
C ARG A 545 -13.95 -8.26 -16.06
N GLN A 546 -14.79 -8.02 -17.06
CA GLN A 546 -16.02 -7.24 -16.93
C GLN A 546 -17.18 -8.16 -16.55
N PRO A 547 -17.91 -7.95 -15.43
CA PRO A 547 -19.08 -8.73 -15.11
C PRO A 547 -20.29 -8.24 -15.94
N HIS A 548 -21.05 -9.19 -16.48
CA HIS A 548 -22.34 -8.99 -17.13
C HIS A 548 -23.41 -9.79 -16.42
N PHE A 549 -24.31 -9.08 -15.74
CA PHE A 549 -25.37 -9.71 -14.95
C PHE A 549 -26.44 -10.33 -15.85
N VAL A 550 -26.69 -11.63 -15.66
CA VAL A 550 -27.72 -12.38 -16.37
C VAL A 550 -28.68 -13.04 -15.38
N GLU A 551 -29.96 -13.10 -15.78
CA GLU A 551 -31.02 -13.71 -15.00
C GLU A 551 -31.52 -14.99 -15.67
N ASN A 552 -32.13 -15.89 -14.87
CA ASN A 552 -32.85 -17.06 -15.35
C ASN A 552 -32.06 -17.93 -16.36
N ILE A 553 -30.78 -18.21 -16.08
CA ILE A 553 -30.02 -19.13 -16.93
C ILE A 553 -30.50 -20.57 -16.75
N GLU A 554 -30.95 -21.17 -17.85
CA GLU A 554 -31.27 -22.58 -17.97
C GLU A 554 -30.31 -23.21 -18.97
N SER A 555 -29.70 -24.34 -18.61
CA SER A 555 -29.07 -25.22 -19.58
C SER A 555 -29.86 -26.52 -19.68
N ARG A 556 -30.03 -27.01 -20.90
CA ARG A 556 -30.64 -28.31 -21.20
C ARG A 556 -29.71 -29.06 -22.11
N LEU A 557 -29.42 -30.29 -21.72
CA LEU A 557 -28.59 -31.21 -22.47
C LEU A 557 -29.49 -32.07 -23.35
N ASN A 558 -29.26 -32.03 -24.66
CA ASN A 558 -29.88 -32.91 -25.66
C ASN A 558 -28.80 -33.81 -26.27
N THR A 559 -29.18 -34.84 -27.02
CA THR A 559 -28.22 -35.70 -27.74
C THR A 559 -27.35 -34.86 -28.68
N ASN A 560 -26.04 -34.83 -28.43
CA ASN A 560 -25.01 -34.08 -29.18
C ASN A 560 -25.17 -32.54 -29.21
N GLN A 561 -26.07 -31.95 -28.41
CA GLN A 561 -26.29 -30.51 -28.38
C GLN A 561 -26.60 -30.00 -26.97
N ILE A 562 -26.13 -28.79 -26.67
CA ILE A 562 -26.46 -28.05 -25.45
C ILE A 562 -27.31 -26.86 -25.82
N LEU A 563 -28.46 -26.72 -25.17
CA LEU A 563 -29.31 -25.54 -25.25
C LEU A 563 -29.11 -24.70 -23.98
N LEU A 564 -28.70 -23.45 -24.15
CA LEU A 564 -28.60 -22.47 -23.08
C LEU A 564 -29.63 -21.38 -23.31
N SER A 565 -30.35 -20.94 -22.27
CA SER A 565 -31.19 -19.75 -22.35
C SER A 565 -31.02 -18.88 -21.12
N PHE A 566 -30.90 -17.57 -21.29
CA PHE A 566 -30.79 -16.61 -20.19
C PHE A 566 -31.37 -15.25 -20.58
N GLN A 567 -31.58 -14.39 -19.59
CA GLN A 567 -32.10 -13.03 -19.77
C GLN A 567 -31.04 -11.98 -19.43
N THR A 568 -31.01 -10.90 -20.21
CA THR A 568 -30.09 -9.77 -20.07
C THR A 568 -30.82 -8.44 -20.22
N ALA A 569 -30.35 -7.39 -19.56
CA ALA A 569 -30.95 -6.05 -19.68
C ALA A 569 -30.80 -5.44 -21.09
N LYS A 570 -29.70 -5.73 -21.78
CA LYS A 570 -29.42 -5.30 -23.15
C LYS A 570 -29.22 -6.49 -24.08
N LYS A 571 -29.37 -6.28 -25.38
CA LYS A 571 -29.20 -7.32 -26.41
C LYS A 571 -27.78 -7.90 -26.38
N LEU A 572 -27.66 -9.21 -26.49
CA LEU A 572 -26.40 -9.91 -26.71
C LEU A 572 -25.94 -9.68 -28.16
N GLN A 573 -24.75 -9.09 -28.34
CA GLN A 573 -24.19 -8.73 -29.65
C GLN A 573 -23.11 -9.72 -30.12
N GLY A 574 -22.46 -10.41 -29.19
CA GLY A 574 -21.42 -11.41 -29.43
C GLY A 574 -21.33 -12.39 -28.27
N LEU A 575 -20.77 -13.56 -28.53
CA LEU A 575 -20.62 -14.64 -27.55
C LEU A 575 -19.25 -15.30 -27.70
N ARG A 576 -18.59 -15.58 -26.58
CA ARG A 576 -17.40 -16.42 -26.51
C ARG A 576 -17.66 -17.57 -25.55
N ILE A 577 -17.35 -18.78 -25.99
CA ILE A 577 -17.43 -20.01 -25.22
C ILE A 577 -16.01 -20.53 -25.02
N ALA A 578 -15.57 -20.59 -23.76
CA ALA A 578 -14.26 -21.10 -23.38
C ALA A 578 -14.42 -22.44 -22.63
N GLY A 579 -13.94 -23.53 -23.22
CA GLY A 579 -13.95 -24.87 -22.64
C GLY A 579 -12.57 -25.29 -22.14
N GLU A 580 -12.51 -25.89 -20.95
CA GLU A 580 -11.32 -26.52 -20.40
C GLU A 580 -11.57 -28.00 -20.11
N ASP A 581 -10.71 -28.85 -20.65
CA ASP A 581 -10.72 -30.29 -20.47
C ASP A 581 -10.05 -30.68 -19.15
N VAL A 582 -10.81 -31.34 -18.28
CA VAL A 582 -10.36 -31.76 -16.96
C VAL A 582 -9.33 -32.88 -17.03
N ILE A 583 -9.39 -33.78 -18.02
CA ILE A 583 -8.54 -34.98 -18.12
C ILE A 583 -7.26 -34.70 -18.90
N PHE A 584 -7.34 -34.05 -20.06
CA PHE A 584 -6.18 -33.81 -20.94
C PHE A 584 -5.66 -32.37 -20.90
N GLY A 585 -6.44 -31.41 -20.39
CA GLY A 585 -6.01 -30.01 -20.26
C GLY A 585 -6.06 -29.24 -21.57
N THR A 586 -6.70 -29.81 -22.60
CA THR A 586 -6.99 -29.13 -23.85
C THR A 586 -7.93 -27.95 -23.59
N LYS A 587 -7.70 -26.83 -24.29
CA LYS A 587 -8.50 -25.62 -24.18
C LYS A 587 -9.15 -25.32 -25.52
N ILE A 588 -10.44 -24.98 -25.46
CA ILE A 588 -11.25 -24.67 -26.63
C ILE A 588 -11.79 -23.26 -26.47
N ASN A 589 -11.61 -22.42 -27.48
CA ASN A 589 -12.19 -21.09 -27.51
C ASN A 589 -12.97 -20.93 -28.81
N ILE A 590 -14.25 -20.60 -28.70
CA ILE A 590 -15.12 -20.32 -29.83
C ILE A 590 -15.67 -18.91 -29.64
N THR A 591 -15.47 -18.03 -30.62
CA THR A 591 -15.91 -16.64 -30.56
C THR A 591 -16.81 -16.34 -31.75
N ILE A 592 -17.95 -15.70 -31.49
CA ILE A 592 -18.87 -15.15 -32.47
C ILE A 592 -18.94 -13.64 -32.24
N ASP A 593 -18.34 -12.87 -33.14
CA ASP A 593 -18.38 -11.39 -33.17
C ASP A 593 -19.18 -10.95 -34.42
N ASP A 594 -19.98 -9.91 -34.30
CA ASP A 594 -20.70 -9.21 -35.39
C ASP A 594 -21.77 -9.99 -36.22
N GLY A 595 -22.18 -11.18 -35.77
CA GLY A 595 -23.16 -12.02 -36.49
C GLY A 595 -24.62 -11.97 -36.01
N ILE A 596 -24.92 -11.35 -34.86
CA ILE A 596 -26.25 -11.44 -34.21
C ILE A 596 -27.21 -10.35 -34.72
N LYS A 597 -27.60 -10.39 -36.00
CA LYS A 597 -28.70 -9.57 -36.52
C LYS A 597 -30.03 -10.12 -36.00
N SER A 598 -30.97 -9.21 -35.66
CA SER A 598 -32.16 -9.40 -34.80
C SER A 598 -33.23 -10.41 -35.25
N SER A 599 -32.92 -11.35 -36.14
CA SER A 599 -33.82 -12.44 -36.54
C SER A 599 -33.11 -13.54 -37.34
N GLU A 600 -31.77 -13.57 -37.39
CA GLU A 600 -31.04 -14.43 -38.33
C GLU A 600 -30.05 -15.37 -37.63
N HIS A 601 -30.06 -16.62 -38.09
CA HIS A 601 -29.12 -17.67 -37.71
C HIS A 601 -27.70 -17.21 -38.03
N CYS A 602 -26.87 -17.00 -36.99
CA CYS A 602 -25.43 -16.92 -37.18
C CYS A 602 -24.87 -18.35 -37.11
N GLU A 603 -24.53 -18.92 -38.27
CA GLU A 603 -23.88 -20.24 -38.36
C GLU A 603 -22.36 -20.05 -38.29
N SER A 604 -21.80 -20.15 -37.09
CA SER A 604 -20.54 -20.89 -36.97
C SER A 604 -20.93 -22.37 -36.90
N SER A 605 -20.15 -23.28 -37.49
CA SER A 605 -20.56 -24.69 -37.66
C SER A 605 -20.91 -25.43 -36.37
N ARG A 606 -20.69 -24.85 -35.17
CA ARG A 606 -20.95 -25.44 -33.86
C ARG A 606 -21.86 -24.62 -32.93
N VAL A 607 -22.20 -23.37 -33.25
CA VAL A 607 -23.00 -22.53 -32.32
C VAL A 607 -24.05 -21.72 -33.07
N LYS A 608 -25.29 -21.77 -32.59
CA LYS A 608 -26.42 -20.95 -33.06
C LYS A 608 -26.90 -20.05 -31.92
N ILE A 609 -27.15 -18.77 -32.20
CA ILE A 609 -27.57 -17.78 -31.19
C ILE A 609 -28.82 -17.05 -31.68
N MET A 610 -29.81 -16.90 -30.80
CA MET A 610 -31.02 -16.13 -31.04
C MET A 610 -31.28 -15.23 -29.83
N SER A 611 -31.49 -13.93 -30.02
CA SER A 611 -31.78 -12.99 -28.92
C SER A 611 -33.05 -12.20 -29.25
N ILE A 612 -34.07 -12.31 -28.38
CA ILE A 612 -35.43 -11.80 -28.60
C ILE A 612 -35.81 -10.86 -27.45
N PRO A 613 -36.53 -9.76 -27.67
CA PRO A 613 -37.07 -8.94 -26.58
C PRO A 613 -37.96 -9.77 -25.63
N SER A 614 -37.78 -9.59 -24.33
CA SER A 614 -38.58 -10.20 -23.27
C SER A 614 -39.71 -9.27 -22.84
N ASN A 615 -40.76 -9.81 -22.21
CA ASN A 615 -41.91 -9.02 -21.74
C ASN A 615 -41.60 -8.10 -20.53
N ASP A 616 -40.51 -8.36 -19.81
CA ASP A 616 -40.13 -7.70 -18.55
C ASP A 616 -39.01 -6.64 -18.73
N ASP A 617 -39.01 -5.88 -19.83
CA ASP A 617 -37.98 -4.86 -20.13
C ASP A 617 -36.54 -5.44 -20.20
N GLY A 618 -36.31 -6.34 -21.16
CA GLY A 618 -34.99 -6.96 -21.39
C GLY A 618 -34.94 -7.83 -22.64
N TYR A 619 -33.92 -8.68 -22.76
CA TYR A 619 -33.72 -9.61 -23.88
C TYR A 619 -33.54 -11.03 -23.36
N ARG A 620 -34.22 -12.00 -23.99
CA ARG A 620 -33.98 -13.44 -23.79
C ARG A 620 -33.09 -13.95 -24.91
N SER A 621 -31.94 -14.51 -24.53
CA SER A 621 -31.00 -15.14 -25.44
C SER A 621 -31.10 -16.66 -25.35
N LEU A 622 -31.07 -17.34 -26.49
CA LEU A 622 -31.10 -18.78 -26.65
C LEU A 622 -29.90 -19.18 -27.51
N ILE A 623 -29.04 -20.06 -26.98
CA ILE A 623 -27.80 -20.51 -27.60
C ILE A 623 -27.88 -22.02 -27.76
N THR A 624 -27.55 -22.54 -28.93
CA THR A 624 -27.40 -23.97 -29.19
C THR A 624 -25.95 -24.25 -29.54
N PHE A 625 -25.32 -25.20 -28.84
CA PHE A 625 -23.92 -25.60 -29.01
C PHE A 625 -23.83 -27.08 -29.41
N GLU A 626 -23.18 -27.41 -30.53
CA GLU A 626 -23.02 -28.79 -31.03
C GLU A 626 -21.72 -29.43 -30.50
N LEU A 627 -21.82 -30.66 -29.99
CA LEU A 627 -20.72 -31.41 -29.35
C LEU A 627 -20.01 -32.43 -30.28
N LYS A 628 -20.44 -32.53 -31.55
CA LYS A 628 -20.18 -33.66 -32.45
C LYS A 628 -18.70 -33.91 -32.82
N ASP A 629 -17.80 -32.99 -32.51
CA ASP A 629 -16.38 -33.02 -32.92
C ASP A 629 -15.41 -32.77 -31.74
N LEU A 630 -15.86 -32.98 -30.51
CA LEU A 630 -15.01 -32.90 -29.34
C LEU A 630 -14.42 -34.28 -29.03
N ASP A 631 -13.17 -34.32 -28.54
CA ASP A 631 -12.52 -35.56 -28.10
C ASP A 631 -13.07 -36.02 -26.75
N ALA A 632 -13.35 -37.30 -26.59
CA ALA A 632 -14.00 -37.84 -25.40
C ALA A 632 -13.31 -37.42 -24.10
N SER A 633 -13.98 -36.57 -23.32
CA SER A 633 -13.46 -36.11 -22.03
C SER A 633 -14.54 -35.45 -21.17
N ALA A 634 -14.11 -34.92 -20.02
CA ALA A 634 -14.89 -34.06 -19.14
C ALA A 634 -14.50 -32.60 -19.39
N PHE A 635 -15.45 -31.79 -19.83
CA PHE A 635 -15.23 -30.37 -20.12
C PHE A 635 -16.02 -29.47 -19.18
N VAL A 636 -15.40 -28.37 -18.77
CA VAL A 636 -16.07 -27.24 -18.12
C VAL A 636 -16.06 -26.06 -19.08
N PHE A 637 -17.25 -25.58 -19.43
CA PHE A 637 -17.43 -24.44 -20.35
C PHE A 637 -17.85 -23.19 -19.59
N ARG A 638 -17.21 -22.07 -19.93
CA ARG A 638 -17.51 -20.72 -19.45
C ARG A 638 -18.02 -19.86 -20.60
N LEU A 639 -18.84 -18.88 -20.25
CA LEU A 639 -19.53 -18.02 -21.20
C LEU A 639 -19.16 -16.56 -20.96
N ASP A 640 -18.67 -15.91 -22.01
CA ASP A 640 -18.49 -14.47 -22.07
C ASP A 640 -19.39 -13.89 -23.17
N GLY A 641 -19.90 -12.68 -22.96
CA GLY A 641 -20.80 -11.99 -23.88
C GLY A 641 -20.39 -10.56 -24.16
N LYS A 642 -20.72 -10.08 -25.36
CA LYS A 642 -20.65 -8.65 -25.73
C LYS A 642 -22.01 -8.04 -25.51
N ILE A 643 -22.13 -7.15 -24.51
CA ILE A 643 -23.38 -6.49 -24.14
C ILE A 643 -23.14 -4.99 -24.04
N GLY A 644 -23.83 -4.21 -24.88
CA GLY A 644 -23.64 -2.76 -24.94
C GLY A 644 -22.24 -2.38 -25.41
N ASP A 645 -21.73 -3.10 -26.42
CA ASP A 645 -20.41 -2.97 -27.06
C ASP A 645 -19.20 -3.30 -26.19
N VAL A 646 -19.41 -3.84 -24.99
CA VAL A 646 -18.33 -4.26 -24.08
C VAL A 646 -18.37 -5.77 -23.84
N TRP A 647 -17.22 -6.43 -23.98
CA TRP A 647 -17.03 -7.84 -23.68
C TRP A 647 -16.90 -8.08 -22.16
N GLY A 648 -17.52 -9.14 -21.66
CA GLY A 648 -17.46 -9.50 -20.24
C GLY A 648 -17.97 -10.91 -19.94
N CYS A 649 -17.67 -11.40 -18.73
CA CYS A 649 -18.08 -12.69 -18.21
C CYS A 649 -19.55 -12.67 -17.77
N LEU A 650 -20.31 -13.70 -18.13
CA LEU A 650 -21.70 -13.83 -17.69
C LEU A 650 -21.75 -14.29 -16.23
N GLU A 651 -22.34 -13.49 -15.35
CA GLU A 651 -22.41 -13.70 -13.91
C GLU A 651 -23.81 -13.40 -13.35
N ASN A 652 -24.12 -13.86 -12.15
CA ASN A 652 -25.33 -13.44 -11.42
C ASN A 652 -25.06 -12.20 -10.55
N GLU A 653 -26.10 -11.62 -9.93
CA GLU A 653 -25.95 -10.43 -9.06
C GLU A 653 -24.99 -10.63 -7.88
N GLN A 654 -24.75 -11.87 -7.47
CA GLN A 654 -23.80 -12.24 -6.41
C GLN A 654 -22.39 -12.53 -6.95
N GLN A 655 -22.08 -12.12 -8.19
CA GLN A 655 -20.79 -12.33 -8.87
C GLN A 655 -20.41 -13.82 -9.01
N GLY A 656 -21.42 -14.68 -9.09
CA GLY A 656 -21.26 -16.10 -9.37
C GLY A 656 -21.15 -16.33 -10.86
N ILE A 657 -20.04 -16.92 -11.31
CA ILE A 657 -19.76 -17.23 -12.71
C ILE A 657 -20.75 -18.27 -13.23
N HIS A 658 -21.27 -18.03 -14.44
CA HIS A 658 -22.06 -19.00 -15.15
C HIS A 658 -21.18 -19.93 -16.00
N ALA A 659 -21.25 -21.21 -15.67
CA ALA A 659 -20.57 -22.29 -16.37
C ALA A 659 -21.44 -23.54 -16.39
N PHE A 660 -21.10 -24.47 -17.28
CA PHE A 660 -21.74 -25.78 -17.36
C PHE A 660 -20.68 -26.85 -17.64
N GLY A 661 -20.95 -28.08 -17.18
CA GLY A 661 -20.04 -29.22 -17.30
C GLY A 661 -20.66 -30.34 -18.10
N VAL A 662 -19.84 -31.05 -18.90
CA VAL A 662 -20.30 -32.20 -19.70
C VAL A 662 -19.26 -33.31 -19.72
N PHE A 663 -19.74 -34.56 -19.63
CA PHE A 663 -18.98 -35.78 -19.90
C PHE A 663 -19.44 -36.39 -21.22
N PHE A 664 -18.52 -36.77 -22.10
CA PHE A 664 -18.89 -37.48 -23.32
C PHE A 664 -17.82 -38.50 -23.73
N ALA A 665 -18.29 -39.62 -24.28
CA ALA A 665 -17.48 -40.70 -24.83
C ALA A 665 -17.17 -40.47 -26.32
N ASP A 666 -16.31 -41.33 -26.89
CA ASP A 666 -15.89 -41.27 -28.30
C ASP A 666 -17.05 -41.41 -29.30
N ASP A 667 -18.17 -41.99 -28.86
CA ASP A 667 -19.41 -42.13 -29.65
C ASP A 667 -20.38 -40.95 -29.50
N GLY A 668 -19.97 -39.89 -28.80
CA GLY A 668 -20.78 -38.71 -28.48
C GLY A 668 -21.87 -38.96 -27.43
N ARG A 669 -21.93 -40.16 -26.84
CA ARG A 669 -22.87 -40.46 -25.76
C ARG A 669 -22.32 -39.98 -24.42
N TYR A 670 -23.25 -39.62 -23.55
CA TYR A 670 -22.95 -39.23 -22.19
C TYR A 670 -22.44 -40.43 -21.39
N VAL A 671 -21.32 -40.23 -20.69
CA VAL A 671 -20.77 -41.20 -19.75
C VAL A 671 -21.42 -40.97 -18.39
N ASN A 672 -21.89 -42.04 -17.73
CA ASN A 672 -22.38 -41.94 -16.37
C ASN A 672 -21.21 -41.65 -15.41
N GLU A 673 -21.43 -40.87 -14.35
CA GLU A 673 -20.42 -40.55 -13.34
C GLU A 673 -19.72 -41.82 -12.82
N GLY A 674 -20.46 -42.92 -12.63
CA GLY A 674 -19.91 -44.20 -12.18
C GLY A 674 -18.86 -44.81 -13.12
N ASP A 675 -19.11 -44.78 -14.43
CA ASP A 675 -18.16 -45.31 -15.44
C ASP A 675 -16.91 -44.43 -15.53
N PHE A 676 -17.07 -43.12 -15.27
CA PHE A 676 -15.97 -42.16 -15.21
C PHE A 676 -15.05 -42.38 -13.99
N PHE A 677 -15.60 -42.74 -12.83
CA PHE A 677 -14.78 -43.06 -11.65
C PHE A 677 -13.90 -44.30 -11.87
N GLY A 678 -14.37 -45.30 -12.62
CA GLY A 678 -13.57 -46.45 -12.99
C GLY A 678 -12.31 -46.07 -13.77
N PHE A 679 -12.41 -45.09 -14.68
CA PHE A 679 -11.24 -44.54 -15.39
C PHE A 679 -10.25 -43.84 -14.43
N LEU A 680 -10.73 -43.13 -13.41
CA LEU A 680 -9.87 -42.45 -12.44
C LEU A 680 -9.05 -43.44 -11.59
N ASP A 681 -9.58 -44.64 -11.34
CA ASP A 681 -8.89 -45.67 -10.57
C ASP A 681 -7.68 -46.25 -11.34
N GLU A 682 -7.79 -46.33 -12.67
CA GLU A 682 -6.75 -46.85 -13.57
C GLU A 682 -5.59 -45.87 -13.82
N LEU A 683 -5.70 -44.62 -13.35
CA LEU A 683 -4.66 -43.61 -13.54
C LEU A 683 -3.36 -43.94 -12.80
N SER A 684 -2.23 -43.60 -13.42
CA SER A 684 -0.96 -43.53 -12.71
C SER A 684 -0.96 -42.39 -11.69
N ASP A 685 -0.12 -42.52 -10.66
CA ASP A 685 0.00 -41.52 -9.59
C ASP A 685 0.35 -40.12 -10.12
N ARG A 686 1.23 -40.02 -11.14
CA ARG A 686 1.55 -38.74 -11.80
C ARG A 686 0.34 -38.13 -12.51
N GLN A 687 -0.43 -38.93 -13.24
CA GLN A 687 -1.62 -38.45 -13.94
C GLN A 687 -2.70 -38.00 -12.95
N SER A 688 -2.88 -38.76 -11.86
CA SER A 688 -3.80 -38.41 -10.78
C SER A 688 -3.49 -37.03 -10.18
N LEU A 689 -2.22 -36.73 -9.89
CA LEU A 689 -1.81 -35.41 -9.38
C LEU A 689 -2.03 -34.27 -10.38
N GLU A 690 -1.71 -34.48 -11.66
CA GLU A 690 -1.93 -33.46 -12.70
C GLU A 690 -3.42 -33.14 -12.92
N ILE A 691 -4.28 -34.16 -12.84
CA ILE A 691 -5.74 -33.96 -12.89
C ILE A 691 -6.22 -33.28 -11.61
N LEU A 692 -5.74 -33.71 -10.43
CA LEU A 692 -6.10 -33.08 -9.16
C LEU A 692 -5.74 -31.58 -9.14
N LYS A 693 -4.56 -31.18 -9.65
CA LYS A 693 -4.16 -29.78 -9.80
C LYS A 693 -5.17 -28.99 -10.65
N ARG A 694 -5.62 -29.56 -11.77
CA ARG A 694 -6.59 -28.93 -12.68
C ARG A 694 -7.98 -28.83 -12.05
N VAL A 695 -8.46 -29.90 -11.42
CA VAL A 695 -9.75 -29.91 -10.72
C VAL A 695 -9.76 -28.90 -9.57
N GLN A 696 -8.70 -28.84 -8.75
CA GLN A 696 -8.58 -27.83 -7.70
C GLN A 696 -8.66 -26.41 -8.27
N ARG A 697 -7.93 -26.11 -9.36
CA ARG A 697 -7.99 -24.80 -10.03
C ARG A 697 -9.38 -24.47 -10.55
N LEU A 698 -10.11 -25.46 -11.07
CA LEU A 698 -11.49 -25.30 -11.53
C LEU A 698 -12.48 -25.12 -10.38
N MET A 699 -12.17 -25.53 -9.15
CA MET A 699 -13.03 -25.32 -7.98
C MET A 699 -12.81 -23.98 -7.26
N LEU A 700 -11.72 -23.26 -7.54
CA LEU A 700 -11.43 -21.95 -6.93
C LEU A 700 -12.43 -20.83 -7.32
N PRO A 701 -12.92 -20.72 -8.57
CA PRO A 701 -13.87 -19.68 -8.94
C PRO A 701 -15.21 -19.84 -8.22
N ARG A 702 -15.83 -18.72 -7.88
CA ARG A 702 -17.21 -18.70 -7.36
C ARG A 702 -18.20 -18.93 -8.50
N TYR A 703 -18.77 -20.12 -8.59
CA TYR A 703 -19.86 -20.40 -9.52
C TYR A 703 -21.20 -19.94 -8.98
N SER A 704 -22.12 -19.57 -9.88
CA SER A 704 -23.52 -19.39 -9.52
C SER A 704 -24.11 -20.69 -8.96
N HIS A 705 -25.12 -20.61 -8.09
CA HIS A 705 -25.77 -21.81 -7.53
C HIS A 705 -26.33 -22.74 -8.63
N GLN A 706 -26.87 -22.16 -9.71
CA GLN A 706 -27.40 -22.90 -10.86
C GLN A 706 -26.30 -23.63 -11.65
N SER A 707 -25.12 -23.03 -11.77
CA SER A 707 -23.96 -23.67 -12.39
C SER A 707 -23.33 -24.72 -11.49
N TRP A 708 -23.25 -24.46 -10.18
CA TRP A 708 -22.65 -25.39 -9.23
C TRP A 708 -23.41 -26.71 -9.13
N SER A 709 -24.74 -26.70 -9.26
CA SER A 709 -25.52 -27.95 -9.30
C SER A 709 -25.09 -28.85 -10.45
N GLN A 710 -24.74 -28.27 -11.61
CA GLN A 710 -24.28 -28.98 -12.81
C GLN A 710 -22.79 -29.32 -12.79
N LEU A 711 -22.02 -28.62 -11.97
CA LEU A 711 -20.58 -28.83 -11.79
C LEU A 711 -20.24 -29.60 -10.51
N SER A 712 -21.25 -30.03 -9.75
CA SER A 712 -21.07 -30.71 -8.46
C SER A 712 -20.24 -31.99 -8.57
N TRP A 713 -20.20 -32.62 -9.74
CA TRP A 713 -19.32 -33.74 -10.07
C TRP A 713 -17.82 -33.40 -9.93
N LEU A 714 -17.41 -32.13 -10.08
CA LEU A 714 -16.02 -31.70 -9.83
C LEU A 714 -15.60 -32.00 -8.39
N LEU A 715 -16.50 -31.77 -7.43
CA LEU A 715 -16.25 -32.08 -6.02
C LEU A 715 -16.13 -33.60 -5.80
N SER A 716 -16.91 -34.39 -6.53
CA SER A 716 -16.87 -35.85 -6.46
C SER A 716 -15.54 -36.39 -7.02
N ILE A 717 -15.10 -35.90 -8.18
CA ILE A 717 -13.77 -36.21 -8.75
C ILE A 717 -12.65 -35.78 -7.80
N TRP A 718 -12.72 -34.55 -7.31
CA TRP A 718 -11.73 -34.01 -6.37
C TRP A 718 -11.62 -34.89 -5.13
N SER A 719 -12.75 -35.24 -4.52
CA SER A 719 -12.80 -36.07 -3.32
C SER A 719 -12.24 -37.46 -3.57
N HIS A 720 -12.51 -38.03 -4.74
CA HIS A 720 -11.98 -39.35 -5.15
C HIS A 720 -10.45 -39.30 -5.30
N LEU A 721 -9.94 -38.31 -6.03
CA LEU A 721 -8.51 -38.13 -6.25
C LEU A 721 -7.75 -37.83 -4.96
N VAL A 722 -8.29 -37.01 -4.06
CA VAL A 722 -7.66 -36.71 -2.77
C VAL A 722 -7.66 -37.93 -1.86
N LYS A 723 -8.73 -38.73 -1.82
CA LYS A 723 -8.80 -39.95 -1.01
C LYS A 723 -7.75 -41.00 -1.38
N ARG A 724 -7.32 -41.06 -2.65
CA ARG A 724 -6.23 -41.95 -3.11
C ARG A 724 -4.93 -41.74 -2.34
N TRP A 725 -4.70 -40.54 -1.81
CA TRP A 725 -3.49 -40.15 -1.09
C TRP A 725 -3.61 -40.27 0.42
N LYS A 726 -4.77 -40.69 0.94
CA LYS A 726 -4.95 -40.93 2.37
C LYS A 726 -3.97 -42.02 2.83
N ASP A 727 -3.23 -41.74 3.88
CA ASP A 727 -2.16 -42.59 4.44
C ASP A 727 -0.95 -42.81 3.51
N ARG A 728 -0.88 -42.07 2.39
CA ARG A 728 0.25 -42.01 1.43
C ARG A 728 0.66 -40.57 1.12
N GLU A 729 0.39 -39.65 2.05
CA GLU A 729 0.56 -38.20 1.81
C GLU A 729 2.02 -37.81 1.54
N ASN A 730 2.97 -38.50 2.15
CA ASN A 730 4.41 -38.29 1.99
C ASN A 730 4.90 -38.53 0.55
N GLU A 731 4.29 -39.46 -0.19
CA GLU A 731 4.69 -39.78 -1.57
C GLU A 731 4.43 -38.62 -2.55
N ALA A 732 3.53 -37.68 -2.21
CA ALA A 732 3.16 -36.54 -3.05
C ALA A 732 3.19 -35.20 -2.31
N MET A 733 4.05 -35.10 -1.28
CA MET A 733 4.08 -33.99 -0.32
C MET A 733 4.11 -32.60 -0.97
N GLU A 734 5.02 -32.38 -1.92
CA GLU A 734 5.20 -31.09 -2.60
C GLU A 734 3.88 -30.60 -3.24
N THR A 735 3.23 -31.46 -4.01
CA THR A 735 1.98 -31.11 -4.70
C THR A 735 0.82 -30.99 -3.71
N LEU A 736 0.65 -31.92 -2.78
CA LEU A 736 -0.47 -31.88 -1.84
C LEU A 736 -0.40 -30.66 -0.91
N PHE A 737 0.81 -30.27 -0.48
CA PHE A 737 1.02 -29.07 0.31
C PHE A 737 0.75 -27.80 -0.51
N GLU A 738 1.23 -27.72 -1.75
CA GLU A 738 0.91 -26.62 -2.67
C GLU A 738 -0.61 -26.44 -2.77
N LEU A 739 -1.36 -27.54 -3.00
CA LEU A 739 -2.82 -27.52 -3.09
C LEU A 739 -3.51 -27.13 -1.78
N ALA A 740 -2.95 -27.49 -0.62
CA ALA A 740 -3.50 -27.10 0.69
C ALA A 740 -3.34 -25.60 0.96
N THR A 741 -2.32 -24.97 0.38
CA THR A 741 -2.05 -23.52 0.48
C THR A 741 -2.74 -22.69 -0.60
N LEU A 742 -3.29 -23.31 -1.64
CA LEU A 742 -4.06 -22.59 -2.66
C LEU A 742 -5.27 -21.87 -2.04
N ARG A 743 -5.52 -20.65 -2.51
CA ARG A 743 -6.64 -19.80 -2.09
C ARG A 743 -7.42 -19.34 -3.32
N PRO A 744 -8.74 -19.07 -3.17
CA PRO A 744 -9.48 -18.37 -4.20
C PRO A 744 -8.86 -17.00 -4.51
N MET A 745 -8.97 -16.54 -5.76
CA MET A 745 -8.41 -15.26 -6.18
C MET A 745 -9.13 -14.09 -5.50
N VAL A 746 -8.37 -13.13 -4.97
CA VAL A 746 -8.88 -11.94 -4.23
C VAL A 746 -9.74 -11.01 -5.10
N SER A 747 -9.72 -11.16 -6.42
CA SER A 747 -10.55 -10.41 -7.35
C SER A 747 -12.01 -10.89 -7.45
N THR A 748 -12.30 -12.07 -6.91
CA THR A 748 -13.66 -12.50 -6.56
C THR A 748 -14.07 -11.88 -5.22
N ASP A 749 -15.37 -11.76 -4.95
CA ASP A 749 -15.91 -11.27 -3.67
C ASP A 749 -14.95 -11.60 -2.51
N PRO A 750 -14.40 -10.62 -1.77
CA PRO A 750 -13.39 -10.87 -0.74
C PRO A 750 -13.87 -11.78 0.40
N ALA A 751 -15.18 -12.04 0.47
CA ALA A 751 -15.76 -13.04 1.36
C ALA A 751 -15.66 -14.48 0.81
N TRP A 752 -15.38 -14.71 -0.46
CA TRP A 752 -15.37 -16.04 -1.06
C TRP A 752 -14.21 -16.90 -0.55
N LEU A 753 -14.57 -18.04 0.03
CA LEU A 753 -13.65 -19.05 0.52
C LEU A 753 -13.88 -20.36 -0.23
N SER A 754 -12.83 -21.16 -0.42
CA SER A 754 -13.01 -22.49 -0.98
C SER A 754 -13.80 -23.34 0.00
N GLN A 755 -14.81 -24.06 -0.47
CA GLN A 755 -15.65 -24.91 0.37
C GLN A 755 -14.88 -26.11 0.94
N TYR A 756 -13.85 -26.56 0.23
CA TYR A 756 -13.00 -27.69 0.60
C TYR A 756 -11.52 -27.34 0.39
N SER A 757 -10.66 -27.92 1.22
CA SER A 757 -9.22 -27.77 1.10
C SER A 757 -8.53 -29.12 1.32
N VAL A 758 -7.42 -29.34 0.62
CA VAL A 758 -6.62 -30.56 0.78
C VAL A 758 -6.13 -30.69 2.22
N GLY A 759 -5.70 -29.60 2.85
CA GLY A 759 -5.25 -29.60 4.25
C GLY A 759 -6.31 -29.97 5.29
N ALA A 760 -7.60 -29.73 5.00
CA ALA A 760 -8.69 -30.17 5.89
C ALA A 760 -9.08 -31.64 5.66
N GLN A 761 -8.94 -32.15 4.43
CA GLN A 761 -9.27 -33.53 4.07
C GLN A 761 -8.13 -34.51 4.40
N LEU A 762 -6.89 -34.07 4.28
CA LEU A 762 -5.66 -34.81 4.57
C LEU A 762 -4.82 -34.04 5.62
N PRO A 763 -5.31 -33.94 6.88
CA PRO A 763 -4.61 -33.18 7.93
C PRO A 763 -3.21 -33.73 8.24
N LYS A 764 -2.93 -35.00 7.90
CA LYS A 764 -1.60 -35.63 8.03
C LYS A 764 -0.49 -34.92 7.25
N ILE A 765 -0.83 -34.10 6.25
CA ILE A 765 0.13 -33.26 5.54
C ILE A 765 0.86 -32.31 6.50
N PHE A 766 0.20 -31.82 7.55
CA PHE A 766 0.80 -30.92 8.55
C PHE A 766 1.48 -31.66 9.71
N SER A 767 1.34 -32.98 9.77
CA SER A 767 1.93 -33.82 10.82
C SER A 767 3.17 -34.59 10.40
N GLN A 768 3.73 -34.31 9.22
CA GLN A 768 4.94 -34.98 8.78
C GLN A 768 6.19 -34.44 9.51
N PRO A 769 7.26 -35.24 9.60
CA PRO A 769 8.57 -34.75 9.98
C PRO A 769 8.99 -33.56 9.13
N VAL A 770 9.75 -32.64 9.72
CA VAL A 770 10.09 -31.37 9.06
C VAL A 770 10.94 -31.58 7.80
N GLU A 771 11.72 -32.66 7.77
CA GLU A 771 12.59 -33.05 6.66
C GLU A 771 11.82 -33.32 5.36
N GLU A 772 10.57 -33.77 5.46
CA GLU A 772 9.70 -34.05 4.30
C GLU A 772 9.28 -32.76 3.57
N TYR A 773 9.43 -31.60 4.22
CA TYR A 773 9.05 -30.30 3.67
C TYR A 773 10.16 -29.59 2.88
N LYS A 774 11.37 -30.15 2.80
CA LYS A 774 12.55 -29.48 2.20
C LYS A 774 12.36 -29.04 0.74
N ASN A 775 11.55 -29.78 -0.03
CA ASN A 775 11.35 -29.55 -1.46
C ASN A 775 10.08 -28.74 -1.78
N ILE A 776 9.38 -28.21 -0.78
CA ILE A 776 8.16 -27.43 -1.00
C ILE A 776 8.49 -26.08 -1.63
N ASN A 777 7.68 -25.65 -2.59
CA ASN A 777 7.73 -24.29 -3.10
C ASN A 777 7.24 -23.30 -2.02
N PHE A 778 8.16 -22.48 -1.50
CA PHE A 778 7.89 -21.56 -0.39
C PHE A 778 7.26 -20.21 -0.80
N GLU A 779 6.96 -19.99 -2.09
CA GLU A 779 6.52 -18.67 -2.61
C GLU A 779 5.00 -18.37 -2.44
N SER A 780 4.22 -19.27 -1.83
CA SER A 780 2.75 -19.23 -1.90
C SER A 780 2.04 -18.50 -0.75
N CYS A 781 2.40 -18.69 0.52
CA CYS A 781 1.72 -18.08 1.68
C CYS A 781 2.55 -18.09 2.99
N ASP A 782 2.01 -17.52 4.07
CA ASP A 782 2.66 -17.45 5.39
C ASP A 782 2.94 -18.84 5.97
N LEU A 783 2.07 -19.82 5.74
CA LEU A 783 2.30 -21.20 6.17
C LEU A 783 3.50 -21.83 5.47
N SER A 784 3.66 -21.64 4.16
CA SER A 784 4.83 -22.12 3.42
C SER A 784 6.13 -21.50 3.94
N ARG A 785 6.11 -20.20 4.26
CA ARG A 785 7.26 -19.50 4.87
C ARG A 785 7.59 -20.03 6.26
N ALA A 786 6.59 -20.24 7.11
CA ALA A 786 6.81 -20.80 8.45
C ALA A 786 7.36 -22.22 8.40
N VAL A 787 6.90 -23.05 7.45
CA VAL A 787 7.44 -24.40 7.22
C VAL A 787 8.89 -24.35 6.76
N ARG A 788 9.27 -23.42 5.86
CA ARG A 788 10.67 -23.20 5.50
C ARG A 788 11.53 -22.88 6.72
N VAL A 789 11.06 -21.98 7.58
CA VAL A 789 11.77 -21.60 8.80
C VAL A 789 11.87 -22.79 9.74
N ALA A 790 10.85 -23.63 9.85
CA ALA A 790 10.93 -24.88 10.62
C ALA A 790 12.03 -25.81 10.09
N VAL A 791 12.19 -25.95 8.77
CA VAL A 791 13.29 -26.71 8.14
C VAL A 791 14.64 -26.10 8.50
N GLU A 792 14.79 -24.77 8.38
CA GLU A 792 16.05 -24.08 8.72
C GLU A 792 16.38 -24.17 10.22
N VAL A 793 15.37 -24.07 11.09
CA VAL A 793 15.49 -24.36 12.52
C VAL A 793 15.96 -25.79 12.71
N ASN A 794 15.43 -26.74 11.94
CA ASN A 794 15.81 -28.13 12.10
C ASN A 794 17.31 -28.37 11.87
N GLU A 795 17.85 -27.73 10.84
CA GLU A 795 19.24 -27.86 10.39
C GLU A 795 20.24 -27.08 11.26
N ARG A 796 19.86 -25.90 11.77
CA ARG A 796 20.78 -24.99 12.50
C ARG A 796 20.71 -25.09 14.01
N TYR A 797 19.75 -25.85 14.56
CA TYR A 797 19.56 -25.96 16.01
C TYR A 797 20.83 -26.43 16.73
N PRO A 798 21.28 -25.76 17.82
CA PRO A 798 20.62 -24.67 18.57
C PRO A 798 21.01 -23.25 18.14
N ASN A 799 21.86 -23.07 17.12
CA ASN A 799 22.40 -21.79 16.65
C ASN A 799 21.40 -21.02 15.76
N VAL A 800 20.19 -20.81 16.27
CA VAL A 800 19.10 -20.12 15.56
C VAL A 800 18.86 -18.70 16.09
N PHE A 801 19.52 -18.32 17.19
CA PHE A 801 19.36 -17.03 17.86
C PHE A 801 20.61 -16.16 17.71
N PRO A 802 20.48 -14.84 17.53
CA PRO A 802 19.26 -14.09 17.21
C PRO A 802 18.92 -14.14 15.71
N ASP A 803 19.73 -14.81 14.91
CA ASP A 803 19.78 -14.62 13.45
C ASP A 803 18.52 -15.11 12.73
N LEU A 804 17.84 -16.16 13.21
CA LEU A 804 16.66 -16.74 12.57
C LEU A 804 15.39 -16.55 13.43
N ILE A 805 15.47 -16.84 14.73
CA ILE A 805 14.36 -16.73 15.68
C ILE A 805 14.62 -15.57 16.65
N HIS A 806 13.55 -14.86 17.00
CA HIS A 806 13.62 -13.70 17.90
C HIS A 806 14.07 -14.09 19.32
N VAL A 807 14.85 -13.20 19.95
CA VAL A 807 15.47 -13.40 21.28
C VAL A 807 14.45 -13.66 22.38
N SER A 808 13.21 -13.19 22.24
CA SER A 808 12.13 -13.47 23.21
C SER A 808 11.88 -14.97 23.41
N VAL A 809 12.10 -15.79 22.38
CA VAL A 809 11.98 -17.25 22.52
C VAL A 809 13.16 -17.81 23.30
N ALA A 810 14.39 -17.32 23.08
CA ALA A 810 15.57 -17.76 23.82
C ALA A 810 15.43 -17.49 25.34
N SER A 811 14.81 -16.37 25.72
CA SER A 811 14.55 -16.05 27.14
C SER A 811 13.56 -16.96 27.83
N ALA A 812 12.83 -17.80 27.10
CA ALA A 812 11.88 -18.73 27.66
C ALA A 812 12.53 -20.02 28.20
N PHE A 813 13.79 -20.29 27.85
CA PHE A 813 14.51 -21.48 28.31
C PHE A 813 15.22 -21.25 29.64
N GLU A 814 15.14 -22.23 30.53
CA GLU A 814 15.82 -22.22 31.83
C GLU A 814 17.35 -22.16 31.71
N ASN A 815 17.91 -22.65 30.60
CA ASN A 815 19.36 -22.76 30.40
C ASN A 815 19.97 -21.72 29.42
N ILE A 816 19.36 -20.53 29.29
CA ILE A 816 19.81 -19.48 28.36
C ILE A 816 21.32 -19.17 28.43
N ALA A 817 21.93 -19.15 29.61
CA ALA A 817 23.36 -18.89 29.79
C ALA A 817 24.26 -20.01 29.21
N ALA A 818 23.78 -21.26 29.23
CA ALA A 818 24.46 -22.38 28.60
C ALA A 818 24.25 -22.37 27.07
N MET A 819 23.07 -21.95 26.61
CA MET A 819 22.77 -21.81 25.18
C MET A 819 23.68 -20.78 24.49
N GLN A 820 24.04 -19.69 25.18
CA GLN A 820 25.02 -18.70 24.68
C GLN A 820 26.41 -19.31 24.41
N ASN A 821 26.72 -20.46 25.03
CA ASN A 821 27.94 -21.23 24.84
C ASN A 821 27.76 -22.44 23.89
N GLY A 822 26.64 -22.50 23.15
CA GLY A 822 26.33 -23.56 22.19
C GLY A 822 25.65 -24.80 22.77
N ALA A 823 25.17 -24.76 24.01
CA ALA A 823 24.39 -25.87 24.58
C ALA A 823 22.99 -25.97 23.95
N LYS A 824 22.41 -27.17 23.96
CA LYS A 824 21.02 -27.39 23.54
C LYS A 824 20.03 -26.68 24.50
N PRO A 825 18.99 -25.99 24.00
CA PRO A 825 17.93 -25.40 24.82
C PRO A 825 17.19 -26.45 25.64
N VAL A 826 16.86 -26.13 26.90
CA VAL A 826 16.13 -26.97 27.85
C VAL A 826 15.28 -26.10 28.78
N GLY A 827 14.13 -26.62 29.19
CA GLY A 827 13.17 -26.04 30.13
C GLY A 827 12.36 -24.90 29.53
N PHE A 828 11.73 -25.07 28.37
CA PHE A 828 10.90 -24.01 27.78
C PHE A 828 9.69 -23.68 28.65
N ASN A 829 9.56 -22.40 29.02
CA ASN A 829 8.46 -21.90 29.83
C ASN A 829 7.62 -20.85 29.08
N LEU A 830 6.36 -21.18 28.77
CA LEU A 830 5.46 -20.29 28.02
C LEU A 830 5.13 -19.00 28.77
N LYS A 831 5.10 -19.01 30.12
CA LYS A 831 4.84 -17.79 30.89
C LYS A 831 6.01 -16.82 30.75
N THR A 832 7.24 -17.31 30.88
CA THR A 832 8.45 -16.52 30.66
C THR A 832 8.52 -16.01 29.21
N TYR A 833 8.13 -16.83 28.23
CA TYR A 833 8.01 -16.39 26.84
C TYR A 833 7.01 -15.23 26.68
N VAL A 834 5.81 -15.35 27.26
CA VAL A 834 4.78 -14.30 27.22
C VAL A 834 5.26 -13.02 27.90
N GLU A 835 5.96 -13.12 29.03
CA GLU A 835 6.58 -11.98 29.72
C GLU A 835 7.68 -11.32 28.89
N ALA A 836 8.53 -12.13 28.24
CA ALA A 836 9.57 -11.63 27.33
C ALA A 836 8.96 -10.90 26.12
N LEU A 837 7.86 -11.41 25.56
CA LEU A 837 7.13 -10.71 24.50
C LEU A 837 6.60 -9.36 24.97
N LYS A 838 6.16 -9.22 26.22
CA LYS A 838 5.75 -7.91 26.79
C LYS A 838 6.95 -6.98 26.97
N GLY A 839 8.04 -7.49 27.53
CA GLY A 839 9.25 -6.71 27.83
C GLY A 839 9.99 -6.23 26.58
N THR A 840 9.94 -7.01 25.49
CA THR A 840 10.53 -6.68 24.18
C THR A 840 9.56 -5.96 23.23
N GLN A 841 8.33 -5.69 23.67
CA GLN A 841 7.36 -4.91 22.91
C GLN A 841 7.77 -3.44 22.93
N ASN A 842 8.80 -3.07 22.18
CA ASN A 842 9.12 -1.68 21.91
C ASN A 842 7.97 -1.09 21.08
N THR A 843 7.03 -0.42 21.77
CA THR A 843 5.75 -0.04 21.17
C THR A 843 5.91 0.89 19.98
N PHE A 844 6.97 1.70 19.91
CA PHE A 844 7.19 2.57 18.75
C PHE A 844 7.70 1.78 17.54
N GLU A 845 8.81 1.04 17.68
CA GLU A 845 9.41 0.28 16.58
C GLU A 845 8.49 -0.82 16.06
N THR A 846 7.78 -1.49 16.98
CA THR A 846 6.78 -2.51 16.61
C THR A 846 5.59 -1.88 15.90
N ARG A 847 5.16 -0.66 16.28
CA ARG A 847 4.09 0.05 15.56
C ARG A 847 4.55 0.46 14.17
N LEU A 848 5.75 0.99 14.05
CA LEU A 848 6.36 1.38 12.77
C LEU A 848 6.35 0.20 11.77
N LYS A 849 6.85 -0.97 12.18
CA LYS A 849 6.85 -2.18 11.33
C LYS A 849 5.45 -2.64 10.92
N LEU A 850 4.47 -2.46 11.81
CA LEU A 850 3.09 -2.87 11.59
C LEU A 850 2.24 -1.81 10.88
N GLU A 851 2.75 -0.61 10.62
CA GLU A 851 2.09 0.37 9.73
C GLU A 851 2.24 -0.05 8.25
N ASN A 852 3.23 -0.88 7.92
CA ASN A 852 3.37 -1.47 6.60
C ASN A 852 2.37 -2.63 6.40
N ASP A 853 1.38 -2.45 5.53
CA ASP A 853 0.39 -3.49 5.15
C ASP A 853 1.03 -4.73 4.48
N SER A 854 2.27 -4.63 3.99
CA SER A 854 3.04 -5.72 3.38
C SER A 854 4.03 -6.41 4.32
N TYR A 855 4.02 -6.07 5.62
CA TYR A 855 4.95 -6.62 6.59
C TYR A 855 4.94 -8.16 6.59
N SER A 856 6.14 -8.74 6.45
CA SER A 856 6.42 -10.15 6.68
C SER A 856 7.62 -10.30 7.61
N PRO A 857 7.66 -11.29 8.51
CA PRO A 857 8.78 -11.44 9.44
C PRO A 857 10.10 -11.73 8.70
N ASN A 858 11.12 -10.93 8.98
CA ASN A 858 12.48 -11.17 8.51
C ASN A 858 13.22 -12.18 9.40
N SER A 859 14.42 -12.59 8.97
CA SER A 859 15.31 -13.43 9.78
C SER A 859 15.59 -12.74 11.12
N GLY A 860 15.33 -13.44 12.23
CA GLY A 860 15.46 -12.91 13.59
C GLY A 860 14.19 -12.26 14.16
N GLU A 861 13.13 -12.10 13.37
CA GLU A 861 11.82 -11.58 13.83
C GLU A 861 10.78 -12.68 14.04
N TRP A 862 11.05 -13.89 13.56
CA TRP A 862 10.18 -15.05 13.73
C TRP A 862 9.93 -15.34 15.20
N LEU A 863 8.67 -15.65 15.52
CA LEU A 863 8.15 -15.80 16.88
C LEU A 863 8.39 -14.59 17.81
N GLY A 864 8.62 -13.39 17.26
CA GLY A 864 8.70 -12.13 18.01
C GLY A 864 7.34 -11.43 18.19
N PRO A 865 7.31 -10.26 18.87
CA PRO A 865 6.08 -9.50 19.11
C PRO A 865 5.42 -8.97 17.83
N ALA A 866 6.22 -8.49 16.85
CA ALA A 866 5.71 -8.00 15.57
C ALA A 866 5.06 -9.12 14.74
N HIS A 867 5.68 -10.31 14.68
CA HIS A 867 5.11 -11.47 13.99
C HIS A 867 3.76 -11.89 14.59
N LEU A 868 3.67 -12.00 15.92
CA LEU A 868 2.41 -12.36 16.60
C LEU A 868 1.30 -11.33 16.33
N LEU A 869 1.61 -10.03 16.40
CA LEU A 869 0.64 -8.96 16.16
C LEU A 869 0.17 -8.93 14.70
N SER A 870 1.08 -9.12 13.74
CA SER A 870 0.74 -9.24 12.32
C SER A 870 -0.21 -10.41 12.07
N ALA A 871 0.11 -11.61 12.58
CA ALA A 871 -0.73 -12.79 12.43
C ALA A 871 -2.14 -12.61 13.05
N LYS A 872 -2.24 -11.91 14.19
CA LYS A 872 -3.53 -11.57 14.81
C LYS A 872 -4.34 -10.55 13.99
N ARG A 873 -3.68 -9.53 13.43
CA ARG A 873 -4.33 -8.56 12.53
C ARG A 873 -4.83 -9.20 11.24
N ALA A 874 -4.06 -10.14 10.68
CA ALA A 874 -4.47 -10.92 9.52
C ALA A 874 -5.74 -11.74 9.80
N LEU A 875 -5.80 -12.44 10.94
CA LEU A 875 -7.01 -13.16 11.38
C LEU A 875 -8.20 -12.21 11.51
N GLU A 876 -8.01 -11.07 12.16
CA GLU A 876 -9.07 -10.07 12.37
C GLU A 876 -9.62 -9.52 11.04
N THR A 877 -8.73 -9.17 10.11
CA THR A 877 -9.08 -8.65 8.78
C THR A 877 -9.82 -9.70 7.95
N MET A 878 -9.36 -10.96 7.94
CA MET A 878 -10.04 -12.03 7.21
C MET A 878 -11.38 -12.43 7.84
N TYR A 879 -11.48 -12.39 9.16
CA TYR A 879 -12.74 -12.61 9.85
C TYR A 879 -13.77 -11.53 9.49
N GLU A 880 -13.37 -10.24 9.44
CA GLU A 880 -14.22 -9.13 8.99
C GLU A 880 -14.68 -9.30 7.55
N ARG A 881 -13.77 -9.65 6.64
CA ARG A 881 -14.08 -9.86 5.22
C ARG A 881 -15.09 -10.98 4.99
N THR A 882 -15.07 -12.00 5.84
CA THR A 882 -15.94 -13.19 5.72
C THR A 882 -17.22 -13.09 6.55
N LEU A 883 -17.56 -11.90 7.06
CA LEU A 883 -18.76 -11.73 7.87
C LEU A 883 -20.07 -12.01 7.11
N SER A 884 -20.09 -11.73 5.80
CA SER A 884 -21.19 -12.00 4.88
C SER A 884 -20.92 -13.22 4.01
N GLY A 885 -21.93 -14.04 3.72
CA GLY A 885 -21.87 -15.14 2.75
C GLY A 885 -21.24 -16.44 3.24
N ASN A 886 -20.71 -16.48 4.47
CA ASN A 886 -20.10 -17.66 5.09
C ASN A 886 -20.72 -18.01 6.45
N GLU A 887 -21.96 -17.59 6.71
CA GLU A 887 -22.58 -17.66 8.03
C GLU A 887 -22.60 -19.10 8.58
N ARG A 888 -22.88 -20.08 7.70
CA ARG A 888 -22.91 -21.50 8.05
C ARG A 888 -21.52 -22.04 8.39
N SER A 889 -20.53 -21.84 7.51
CA SER A 889 -19.16 -22.32 7.72
C SER A 889 -18.51 -21.65 8.94
N ARG A 890 -18.74 -20.34 9.12
CA ARG A 890 -18.30 -19.58 10.30
C ARG A 890 -18.96 -20.10 11.57
N GLY A 891 -20.28 -20.30 11.57
CA GLY A 891 -21.02 -20.82 12.73
C GLY A 891 -20.51 -22.20 13.16
N ASN A 892 -20.28 -23.09 12.19
CA ASN A 892 -19.70 -24.41 12.39
C ASN A 892 -18.29 -24.34 12.97
N ALA A 893 -17.42 -23.50 12.40
CA ALA A 893 -16.05 -23.30 12.88
C ALA A 893 -16.00 -22.71 14.31
N ILE A 894 -16.87 -21.76 14.64
CA ILE A 894 -16.97 -21.21 16.00
C ILE A 894 -17.45 -22.28 16.97
N TYR A 895 -18.43 -23.10 16.58
CA TYR A 895 -18.90 -24.21 17.42
C TYR A 895 -17.78 -25.22 17.69
N LEU A 896 -17.06 -25.64 16.66
CA LEU A 896 -15.89 -26.53 16.79
C LEU A 896 -14.84 -25.92 17.71
N SER A 897 -14.59 -24.62 17.58
CA SER A 897 -13.64 -23.89 18.42
C SER A 897 -14.07 -23.83 19.90
N ARG A 898 -15.37 -23.70 20.17
CA ARG A 898 -15.92 -23.78 21.54
C ARG A 898 -15.79 -25.18 22.12
N PHE A 899 -16.11 -26.21 21.32
CA PHE A 899 -15.96 -27.61 21.72
C PHE A 899 -14.51 -27.91 22.12
N LEU A 900 -13.55 -27.56 21.25
CA LEU A 900 -12.13 -27.77 21.55
C LEU A 900 -11.67 -27.02 22.79
N LYS A 901 -12.13 -25.78 23.01
CA LYS A 901 -11.82 -25.03 24.24
C LYS A 901 -12.36 -25.69 25.50
N GLN A 902 -13.49 -26.41 25.43
CA GLN A 902 -14.03 -27.18 26.56
C GLN A 902 -13.22 -28.45 26.82
N CYS A 903 -12.77 -29.15 25.77
CA CYS A 903 -11.95 -30.34 25.90
C CYS A 903 -10.49 -30.03 26.33
N TYR A 904 -9.93 -28.93 25.84
CA TYR A 904 -8.54 -28.53 26.03
C TYR A 904 -8.43 -27.09 26.54
N THR A 905 -8.85 -26.85 27.79
CA THR A 905 -8.71 -25.53 28.42
C THR A 905 -7.23 -25.12 28.59
N SER A 906 -6.38 -26.08 28.93
CA SER A 906 -4.94 -25.93 29.14
C SER A 906 -4.20 -27.22 28.76
N PHE A 907 -2.88 -27.16 28.65
CA PHE A 907 -2.05 -28.35 28.53
C PHE A 907 -2.26 -29.25 29.74
N ASN A 908 -2.46 -30.55 29.52
CA ASN A 908 -2.75 -31.52 30.57
C ASN A 908 -1.57 -32.47 30.87
N ASN A 909 -0.51 -32.43 30.07
CA ASN A 909 0.64 -33.33 30.14
C ASN A 909 1.94 -32.57 29.79
N GLY A 910 3.09 -33.06 30.28
CA GLY A 910 4.42 -32.53 29.95
C GLY A 910 4.85 -31.27 30.74
N HIS A 911 5.93 -30.64 30.30
CA HIS A 911 6.52 -29.44 30.93
C HIS A 911 5.62 -28.19 30.80
N LEU A 912 4.62 -28.22 29.92
CA LEU A 912 3.64 -27.14 29.71
C LEU A 912 2.37 -27.26 30.57
N ASN A 913 2.26 -28.26 31.45
CA ASN A 913 1.03 -28.56 32.20
C ASN A 913 0.42 -27.33 32.91
N GLY A 914 -0.90 -27.13 32.74
CA GLY A 914 -1.65 -26.01 33.30
C GLY A 914 -1.47 -24.67 32.57
N GLN A 915 -0.65 -24.61 31.51
CA GLN A 915 -0.47 -23.41 30.70
C GLN A 915 -1.51 -23.32 29.58
N SER A 916 -1.80 -22.10 29.11
CA SER A 916 -2.77 -21.85 28.03
C SER A 916 -2.15 -22.12 26.66
N PHE A 917 -2.88 -22.76 25.76
CA PHE A 917 -2.49 -22.90 24.35
C PHE A 917 -2.37 -21.54 23.62
N ARG A 918 -3.04 -20.50 24.12
CA ARG A 918 -3.03 -19.15 23.54
C ARG A 918 -1.91 -18.28 24.11
N ILE A 919 -1.21 -17.54 23.24
CA ILE A 919 -0.27 -16.47 23.61
C ILE A 919 -0.99 -15.12 23.69
N GLU A 920 -1.07 -14.54 24.90
CA GLU A 920 -1.71 -13.24 25.13
C GLU A 920 -0.79 -12.33 25.97
N PRO A 921 0.07 -11.52 25.34
CA PRO A 921 1.00 -10.63 26.05
C PRO A 921 0.27 -9.55 26.85
N SER A 922 -0.84 -9.01 26.36
CA SER A 922 -1.61 -7.98 27.07
C SER A 922 -3.10 -8.30 27.05
N PRO A 923 -3.64 -8.97 28.08
CA PRO A 923 -5.08 -9.18 28.17
C PRO A 923 -5.75 -7.82 28.39
N LYS A 924 -6.43 -7.31 27.36
CA LYS A 924 -7.28 -6.12 27.53
C LYS A 924 -8.51 -6.55 28.36
N PRO A 925 -8.74 -5.99 29.56
CA PRO A 925 -10.00 -6.21 30.25
C PRO A 925 -11.13 -5.66 29.40
N PHE A 926 -12.28 -6.35 29.40
CA PHE A 926 -13.48 -5.80 28.80
C PHE A 926 -13.90 -4.58 29.62
N ASP A 927 -13.98 -3.41 28.97
CA ASP A 927 -14.68 -2.26 29.55
C ASP A 927 -16.17 -2.59 29.51
N GLU A 928 -16.89 -2.42 30.63
CA GLU A 928 -18.35 -2.62 30.71
C GLU A 928 -19.11 -1.74 29.70
N ASN A 929 -18.48 -0.68 29.18
CA ASN A 929 -19.01 0.19 28.13
C ASN A 929 -18.75 -0.31 26.69
N THR A 930 -18.12 -1.47 26.51
CA THR A 930 -17.83 -2.02 25.17
C THR A 930 -19.13 -2.44 24.49
N PRO A 931 -19.42 -1.99 23.24
CA PRO A 931 -20.61 -2.41 22.52
C PRO A 931 -20.71 -3.94 22.42
N PRO A 932 -21.91 -4.54 22.58
CA PRO A 932 -22.09 -5.99 22.63
C PRO A 932 -21.61 -6.70 21.34
N GLU A 933 -21.74 -6.05 20.19
CA GLU A 933 -21.24 -6.56 18.91
C GLU A 933 -19.71 -6.68 18.89
N PHE A 934 -19.01 -5.69 19.47
CA PHE A 934 -17.55 -5.71 19.58
C PHE A 934 -17.09 -6.79 20.58
N ALA A 935 -17.82 -6.96 21.68
CA ALA A 935 -17.54 -8.00 22.66
C ALA A 935 -17.69 -9.41 22.05
N GLN A 936 -18.78 -9.67 21.33
CA GLN A 936 -19.00 -10.96 20.65
C GLN A 936 -17.93 -11.23 19.58
N ARG A 937 -17.55 -10.22 18.80
CA ARG A 937 -16.46 -10.30 17.83
C ARG A 937 -15.15 -10.72 18.49
N GLN A 938 -14.78 -10.06 19.58
CA GLN A 938 -13.53 -10.35 20.28
C GLN A 938 -13.54 -11.75 20.92
N GLU A 939 -14.69 -12.20 21.41
CA GLU A 939 -14.87 -13.57 21.88
C GLU A 939 -14.67 -14.59 20.75
N ASN A 940 -15.29 -14.37 19.58
CA ASN A 940 -15.15 -15.25 18.43
C ASN A 940 -13.68 -15.35 17.99
N LEU A 941 -12.98 -14.22 17.83
CA LEU A 941 -11.56 -14.21 17.48
C LEU A 941 -10.71 -14.99 18.51
N ARG A 942 -10.99 -14.83 19.81
CA ARG A 942 -10.33 -15.60 20.88
C ARG A 942 -10.57 -17.10 20.82
N LEU A 943 -11.75 -17.53 20.37
CA LEU A 943 -12.10 -18.94 20.17
C LEU A 943 -11.34 -19.51 18.97
N LEU A 944 -11.35 -18.79 17.84
CA LEU A 944 -10.63 -19.20 16.63
C LEU A 944 -9.12 -19.30 16.90
N GLU A 945 -8.53 -18.31 17.56
CA GLU A 945 -7.10 -18.33 17.94
C GLU A 945 -6.75 -19.56 18.80
N HIS A 946 -7.57 -19.88 19.79
CA HIS A 946 -7.35 -21.06 20.63
C HIS A 946 -7.42 -22.36 19.82
N CYS A 947 -8.43 -22.49 18.97
CA CYS A 947 -8.61 -23.65 18.10
C CYS A 947 -7.41 -23.87 17.16
N LEU A 948 -6.94 -22.81 16.50
CA LEU A 948 -5.80 -22.86 15.58
C LEU A 948 -4.51 -23.28 16.30
N SER A 949 -4.29 -22.79 17.52
CA SER A 949 -3.14 -23.21 18.35
C SER A 949 -3.20 -24.68 18.72
N VAL A 950 -4.36 -25.18 19.17
CA VAL A 950 -4.56 -26.60 19.52
C VAL A 950 -4.36 -27.50 18.31
N LEU A 951 -4.91 -27.13 17.14
CA LEU A 951 -4.71 -27.87 15.89
C LEU A 951 -3.23 -27.96 15.53
N ALA A 952 -2.53 -26.82 15.52
CA ALA A 952 -1.10 -26.78 15.22
C ALA A 952 -0.29 -27.64 16.20
N TYR A 953 -0.59 -27.60 17.50
CA TYR A 953 0.08 -28.40 18.51
C TYR A 953 -0.08 -29.91 18.25
N TYR A 954 -1.31 -30.39 18.06
CA TYR A 954 -1.54 -31.82 17.84
C TYR A 954 -0.99 -32.30 16.51
N TYR A 955 -0.96 -31.47 15.47
CA TYR A 955 -0.33 -31.81 14.21
C TYR A 955 1.20 -31.92 14.35
N ARG A 956 1.85 -31.02 15.09
CA ARG A 956 3.30 -31.14 15.35
C ARG A 956 3.66 -32.25 16.33
N LEU A 957 2.81 -32.53 17.31
CA LEU A 957 2.96 -33.65 18.23
C LEU A 957 2.86 -34.98 17.48
N ALA A 958 1.97 -35.08 16.50
CA ALA A 958 1.76 -36.28 15.70
C ALA A 958 2.99 -36.75 14.92
N ALA A 959 3.88 -35.83 14.52
CA ALA A 959 5.17 -36.18 13.89
C ALA A 959 6.07 -37.02 14.82
N ARG A 960 5.86 -36.90 16.14
CA ARG A 960 6.64 -37.59 17.20
C ARG A 960 5.84 -38.73 17.84
N GLN A 961 4.53 -38.53 18.01
CA GLN A 961 3.59 -39.44 18.65
C GLN A 961 2.35 -39.65 17.76
N PRO A 962 2.43 -40.52 16.74
CA PRO A 962 1.33 -40.72 15.78
C PRO A 962 0.00 -41.16 16.43
N GLU A 963 0.06 -41.91 17.53
CA GLU A 963 -1.13 -42.39 18.26
C GLU A 963 -1.99 -41.23 18.80
N ARG A 964 -1.36 -40.13 19.22
CA ARG A 964 -2.06 -38.94 19.72
C ARG A 964 -2.85 -38.22 18.63
N PHE A 965 -2.43 -38.34 17.38
CA PHE A 965 -3.13 -37.78 16.24
C PHE A 965 -4.47 -38.47 16.02
N GLU A 966 -4.46 -39.80 16.01
CA GLU A 966 -5.67 -40.59 15.78
C GLU A 966 -6.67 -40.42 16.93
N GLU A 967 -6.19 -40.34 18.18
CA GLU A 967 -7.01 -39.97 19.35
C GLU A 967 -7.69 -38.59 19.16
N PHE A 968 -6.91 -37.60 18.71
CA PHE A 968 -7.38 -36.24 18.50
C PHE A 968 -8.39 -36.15 17.34
N MET A 969 -8.12 -36.80 16.20
CA MET A 969 -9.05 -36.86 15.07
C MET A 969 -10.36 -37.58 15.46
N THR A 970 -10.27 -38.68 16.19
CA THR A 970 -11.45 -39.39 16.73
C THR A 970 -12.26 -38.51 17.69
N LEU A 971 -11.61 -37.62 18.45
CA LEU A 971 -12.30 -36.65 19.30
C LEU A 971 -13.05 -35.60 18.46
N LEU A 972 -12.44 -35.09 17.39
CA LEU A 972 -13.10 -34.15 16.48
C LEU A 972 -14.33 -34.79 15.82
N GLU A 973 -14.25 -36.07 15.44
CA GLU A 973 -15.36 -36.87 14.88
C GLU A 973 -16.56 -37.03 15.82
N LYS A 974 -16.38 -36.83 17.14
CA LYS A 974 -17.49 -36.82 18.10
C LYS A 974 -18.32 -35.54 18.08
N THR A 975 -17.92 -34.52 17.32
CA THR A 975 -18.69 -33.28 17.19
C THR A 975 -19.88 -33.46 16.25
N GLU A 976 -21.00 -32.79 16.53
CA GLU A 976 -22.20 -32.82 15.68
C GLU A 976 -22.07 -31.95 14.40
N VAL A 977 -20.88 -31.42 14.14
CA VAL A 977 -20.62 -30.42 13.09
C VAL A 977 -19.70 -31.02 12.02
N PRO A 978 -19.93 -30.71 10.73
CA PRO A 978 -19.05 -31.20 9.67
C PRO A 978 -17.62 -30.66 9.82
N ILE A 979 -16.67 -31.55 10.07
CA ILE A 979 -15.27 -31.21 10.40
C ILE A 979 -14.55 -30.61 9.21
N VAL A 980 -14.60 -31.25 8.03
CA VAL A 980 -13.83 -30.82 6.85
C VAL A 980 -14.16 -29.38 6.44
N PRO A 981 -15.44 -28.95 6.31
CA PRO A 981 -15.77 -27.54 6.04
C PRO A 981 -15.34 -26.59 7.17
N SER A 982 -15.42 -27.03 8.43
CA SER A 982 -15.03 -26.21 9.59
C SER A 982 -13.52 -25.95 9.64
N LEU A 983 -12.72 -27.00 9.43
CA LEU A 983 -11.26 -26.90 9.31
C LEU A 983 -10.85 -26.11 8.07
N THR A 984 -11.54 -26.29 6.95
CA THR A 984 -11.31 -25.52 5.73
C THR A 984 -11.49 -24.02 5.98
N TYR A 985 -12.56 -23.62 6.67
CA TYR A 985 -12.78 -22.23 7.06
C TYR A 985 -11.66 -21.71 7.99
N LEU A 986 -11.33 -22.48 9.04
CA LEU A 986 -10.29 -22.11 10.02
C LEU A 986 -8.91 -21.89 9.37
N LEU A 987 -8.48 -22.82 8.51
CA LEU A 987 -7.17 -22.76 7.86
C LEU A 987 -7.07 -21.66 6.80
N GLN A 988 -8.19 -21.26 6.17
CA GLN A 988 -8.19 -20.13 5.22
C GLN A 988 -8.26 -18.77 5.93
N VAL A 989 -9.07 -18.64 6.98
CA VAL A 989 -9.25 -17.38 7.72
C VAL A 989 -8.09 -17.11 8.68
N GLY A 990 -7.50 -18.16 9.24
CA GLY A 990 -6.45 -18.09 10.25
C GLY A 990 -5.06 -18.52 9.79
N ASP A 991 -4.79 -18.54 8.47
CA ASP A 991 -3.56 -19.08 7.88
C ASP A 991 -2.28 -18.56 8.56
N ALA A 992 -2.12 -17.24 8.65
CA ALA A 992 -0.95 -16.61 9.28
C ALA A 992 -0.80 -16.99 10.77
N LEU A 993 -1.91 -17.11 11.49
CA LEU A 993 -1.89 -17.47 12.91
C LEU A 993 -1.63 -18.95 13.12
N PHE A 994 -2.18 -19.81 12.26
CA PHE A 994 -1.86 -21.23 12.22
C PHE A 994 -0.37 -21.45 11.90
N ALA A 995 0.18 -20.70 10.94
CA ALA A 995 1.60 -20.71 10.60
C ALA A 995 2.50 -20.30 11.79
N TYR A 996 2.13 -19.23 12.51
CA TYR A 996 2.80 -18.81 13.73
C TYR A 996 2.83 -19.94 14.77
N TYR A 997 1.68 -20.55 15.07
CA TYR A 997 1.59 -21.63 16.06
C TYR A 997 2.25 -22.93 15.59
N PHE A 998 2.21 -23.24 14.29
CA PHE A 998 2.91 -24.38 13.71
C PHE A 998 4.40 -24.30 13.99
N LEU A 999 5.01 -23.14 13.71
CA LEU A 999 6.43 -22.91 13.99
C LEU A 999 6.72 -22.90 15.49
N LEU A 1000 5.88 -22.27 16.31
CA LEU A 1000 6.04 -22.24 17.76
C LEU A 1000 6.04 -23.66 18.35
N TRP A 1001 5.06 -24.49 17.99
CA TRP A 1001 4.94 -25.84 18.55
C TRP A 1001 6.00 -26.80 18.01
N GLU A 1002 6.43 -26.64 16.76
CA GLU A 1002 7.58 -27.38 16.27
C GLU A 1002 8.84 -27.03 17.06
N PHE A 1003 9.01 -25.76 17.40
CA PHE A 1003 10.17 -25.29 18.17
C PHE A 1003 10.13 -25.78 19.63
N VAL A 1004 8.97 -25.73 20.29
CA VAL A 1004 8.81 -26.15 21.69
C VAL A 1004 8.92 -27.67 21.85
N LEU A 1005 8.27 -28.45 20.97
CA LEU A 1005 8.28 -29.91 21.06
C LEU A 1005 9.64 -30.53 20.70
N LYS A 1006 10.48 -29.81 19.96
CA LYS A 1006 11.84 -30.24 19.63
C LYS A 1006 12.78 -30.30 20.84
N GLU A 1007 12.43 -29.68 21.96
CA GLU A 1007 13.14 -29.85 23.23
C GLU A 1007 12.99 -31.27 23.80
N ASP A 1008 11.84 -31.91 23.56
CA ASP A 1008 11.52 -33.23 24.08
C ASP A 1008 12.12 -34.38 23.22
N ASP A 1009 12.81 -34.07 22.10
CA ASP A 1009 13.54 -34.97 21.19
C ASP A 1009 15.05 -35.06 21.51
#